data_AF-G5JIE4-F1
#
_entry.id   AF-G5JIE4-F1
#
_cell.length_a   1.000
_cell.length_b   1.000
_cell.length_c   1.000
_cell.angle_alpha   90.00
_cell.angle_beta   90.00
_cell.angle_gamma   90.00
#
_symmetry.space_group_name_H-M   'P 1'
#
loop_
_entity.id
_entity.type
_entity.pdbx_description
1 polymer ?
#
loop_
_entity_poly.entity_id
_entity_poly.type
_entity_poly.pdbx_seq_one_letter_code
_entity_poly.pdbx_strand_id
1 'polypeptide(L)'
;MVMSLSGNKENTSQEGMISVSHPLAAKVGKEVLDKGGNAMDAVIAIQLSLNVVEPFTSGLGGGGYLLYYDQATQQMTAFDARETAPSNIDPTFYLDDQGNYKSFFDLTTHGKTVAVPAIPKLFDYLYHHYCRLSLDDLINPAIQQASEGHRANWATEKYSRQQLARLLKYPETAEAFTIDDDYWHEGDWIVQPQLAKALTLLRDQGFDAFYRGDIAQQLVDVVQRYGGSITLEDLQQYQIQLKEPISATYKDVEIHSIGPSSSGGITMIQILKLLEHIDIKKMGPRSVDYLHHLIQAMHIAYSDRAQFIADEDFSNIPIKALIDDDYLKERSTLINKDYANIAITHGHLQSNVSHTAIDEQHTETTHFSVIDKDGNIASFTTSVGMIYGSGITIPGYGLLLNTTIDGFDIVPGGINEIEPCKRPLSNMAPTIITKDSKPILTVGSPGAISIITSIVQTLINVLEFDMTIDQAIDEPRIYSSHPNRIEWEPQFSQRTILALIAKGHAMEKQPDTYIGDVHGLQIDPETSAVMGGADDTREGTIIGEDVYIVRDKPQEYKHYNDNKDYHVYLNDIQLPLYQQQIIFDDDKFWLDSKVVNDIFQVEDYQLDEVRSDVINQREYIDIVDLATQKGYDVIVEDNTLYLRDTYYPTRQREENMYYRYDRESITR
;
A
#
# COMPACT_ATOMS: atom_id res chain seq x y z
N MET A 1 34.23 -8.77 -7.02
CA MET A 1 35.09 -8.14 -6.01
C MET A 1 34.57 -6.71 -5.85
N VAL A 2 33.57 -6.55 -5.00
CA VAL A 2 32.83 -5.29 -4.85
C VAL A 2 33.57 -4.47 -3.80
N MET A 3 34.06 -3.30 -4.20
CA MET A 3 34.59 -2.32 -3.26
C MET A 3 33.42 -1.76 -2.45
N SER A 4 33.29 -2.22 -1.21
CA SER A 4 32.64 -1.46 -0.15
C SER A 4 33.50 -0.20 0.09
N LEU A 5 33.02 0.93 -0.41
CA LEU A 5 33.51 2.26 -0.04
C LEU A 5 32.48 2.87 0.90
N SER A 6 32.64 2.57 2.19
CA SER A 6 32.06 3.36 3.28
C SER A 6 32.72 4.75 3.28
N GLY A 7 32.04 5.72 2.70
CA GLY A 7 32.38 7.14 2.76
C GLY A 7 31.30 7.91 2.02
N ASN A 8 30.72 8.93 2.64
CA ASN A 8 29.70 9.84 2.09
C ASN A 8 29.89 10.08 0.58
N LYS A 9 29.27 9.25 -0.25
CA LYS A 9 28.90 9.66 -1.60
C LYS A 9 27.60 10.40 -1.41
N GLU A 10 27.59 11.65 -1.82
CA GLU A 10 26.40 12.48 -1.83
C GLU A 10 25.30 11.72 -2.59
N ASN A 11 24.28 11.20 -1.88
CA ASN A 11 23.09 10.56 -2.46
C ASN A 11 22.17 11.61 -3.13
N THR A 12 22.76 12.69 -3.64
CA THR A 12 22.06 13.88 -4.10
C THR A 12 22.43 14.21 -5.54
N SER A 13 21.47 14.75 -6.29
CA SER A 13 21.62 15.15 -7.69
C SER A 13 21.16 16.60 -7.89
N GLN A 14 21.86 17.34 -8.76
CA GLN A 14 21.49 18.72 -9.15
C GLN A 14 20.67 18.77 -10.45
N GLU A 15 20.65 17.70 -11.24
CA GLU A 15 19.99 17.64 -12.56
C GLU A 15 18.65 16.88 -12.52
N GLY A 16 18.11 16.63 -11.33
CA GLY A 16 16.93 15.81 -11.13
C GLY A 16 17.26 14.38 -10.70
N MET A 17 16.23 13.64 -10.31
CA MET A 17 16.33 12.29 -9.74
C MET A 17 15.05 11.51 -10.03
N ILE A 18 15.17 10.19 -10.15
CA ILE A 18 14.06 9.25 -10.25
C ILE A 18 14.16 8.26 -9.09
N SER A 19 13.02 7.94 -8.47
CA SER A 19 12.87 6.80 -7.56
C SER A 19 11.73 5.91 -8.06
N VAL A 20 12.03 4.62 -8.29
CA VAL A 20 11.11 3.65 -8.91
C VAL A 20 11.44 2.22 -8.45
N SER A 21 10.49 1.29 -8.54
CA SER A 21 10.59 -0.09 -8.05
C SER A 21 11.52 -1.02 -8.86
N HIS A 22 12.03 -0.59 -10.02
CA HIS A 22 12.81 -1.47 -10.90
C HIS A 22 13.98 -0.78 -11.63
N PRO A 23 15.19 -1.39 -11.69
CA PRO A 23 16.38 -0.76 -12.26
C PRO A 23 16.31 -0.50 -13.76
N LEU A 24 15.63 -1.35 -14.53
CA LEU A 24 15.43 -1.11 -15.97
C LEU A 24 14.46 0.04 -16.24
N ALA A 25 13.46 0.26 -15.39
CA ALA A 25 12.56 1.40 -15.51
C ALA A 25 13.26 2.71 -15.13
N ALA A 26 14.09 2.68 -14.07
CA ALA A 26 14.94 3.81 -13.69
C ALA A 26 15.84 4.26 -14.84
N LYS A 27 16.52 3.31 -15.51
CA LYS A 27 17.40 3.61 -16.65
C LYS A 27 16.65 4.24 -17.82
N VAL A 28 15.49 3.70 -18.19
CA VAL A 28 14.65 4.27 -19.26
C VAL A 28 14.26 5.71 -18.93
N GLY A 29 13.81 5.98 -17.70
CA GLY A 29 13.49 7.33 -17.28
C GLY A 29 14.69 8.27 -17.34
N LYS A 30 15.87 7.83 -16.88
CA LYS A 30 17.11 8.62 -16.95
C LYS A 30 17.53 8.91 -18.39
N GLU A 31 17.45 7.93 -19.28
CA GLU A 31 17.74 8.11 -20.71
C GLU A 31 16.81 9.13 -21.37
N VAL A 32 15.54 9.17 -20.98
CA VAL A 32 14.58 10.18 -21.44
C VAL A 32 14.94 11.57 -20.95
N LEU A 33 15.30 11.72 -19.67
CA LEU A 33 15.77 13.00 -19.13
C LEU A 33 17.06 13.47 -19.83
N ASP A 34 18.01 12.56 -20.08
CA ASP A 34 19.28 12.85 -20.75
C ASP A 34 19.12 13.28 -22.22
N LYS A 35 18.04 12.83 -22.87
CA LYS A 35 17.64 13.29 -24.21
C LYS A 35 16.97 14.67 -24.20
N GLY A 36 16.79 15.30 -23.04
CA GLY A 36 16.15 16.60 -22.88
C GLY A 36 14.63 16.54 -22.64
N GLY A 37 14.11 15.35 -22.31
CA GLY A 37 12.73 15.19 -21.82
C GLY A 37 12.52 15.85 -20.46
N ASN A 38 11.26 16.06 -20.10
CA ASN A 38 10.85 16.54 -18.78
C ASN A 38 10.29 15.39 -17.90
N ALA A 39 9.83 15.73 -16.70
CA ALA A 39 9.23 14.77 -15.78
C ALA A 39 8.03 14.01 -16.40
N MET A 40 7.24 14.64 -17.27
CA MET A 40 6.09 14.00 -17.93
C MET A 40 6.51 13.03 -19.05
N ASP A 41 7.55 13.37 -19.82
CA ASP A 41 8.19 12.44 -20.76
C ASP A 41 8.66 11.19 -20.01
N ALA A 42 9.36 11.39 -18.89
CA ALA A 42 9.87 10.30 -18.05
C ALA A 42 8.74 9.44 -17.45
N VAL A 43 7.61 10.03 -17.03
CA VAL A 43 6.44 9.28 -16.53
C VAL A 43 5.94 8.26 -17.55
N ILE A 44 5.75 8.67 -18.80
CA ILE A 44 5.27 7.77 -19.86
C ILE A 44 6.28 6.64 -20.06
N ALA A 45 7.56 6.97 -20.24
CA ALA A 45 8.59 5.97 -20.55
C ALA A 45 8.83 4.98 -19.39
N ILE A 46 8.84 5.47 -18.15
CA ILE A 46 8.98 4.65 -16.94
C ILE A 46 7.79 3.68 -16.83
N GLN A 47 6.55 4.15 -16.97
CA GLN A 47 5.38 3.27 -16.87
C GLN A 47 5.36 2.20 -17.96
N LEU A 48 5.72 2.55 -19.20
CA LEU A 48 5.76 1.57 -20.28
C LEU A 48 6.84 0.52 -20.03
N SER A 49 7.99 0.92 -19.48
CA SER A 49 9.04 0.01 -19.01
C SER A 49 8.52 -0.88 -17.87
N LEU A 50 7.84 -0.33 -16.86
CA LEU A 50 7.23 -1.09 -15.76
C LEU A 50 6.15 -2.07 -16.25
N ASN A 51 5.40 -1.75 -17.30
CA ASN A 51 4.46 -2.70 -17.92
C ASN A 51 5.19 -3.95 -18.44
N VAL A 52 6.46 -3.84 -18.83
CA VAL A 52 7.28 -4.96 -19.29
C VAL A 52 7.94 -5.68 -18.10
N VAL A 53 8.63 -4.94 -17.25
CA VAL A 53 9.53 -5.53 -16.24
C VAL A 53 8.86 -5.87 -14.91
N GLU A 54 7.73 -5.22 -14.61
CA GLU A 54 6.87 -5.49 -13.44
C GLU A 54 5.38 -5.58 -13.84
N PRO A 55 5.01 -6.49 -14.74
CA PRO A 55 3.64 -6.56 -15.29
C PRO A 55 2.59 -6.97 -14.24
N PHE A 56 3.04 -7.38 -13.05
CA PHE A 56 2.21 -7.91 -11.98
C PHE A 56 1.52 -6.83 -11.14
N THR A 57 1.92 -5.55 -11.19
CA THR A 57 1.31 -4.48 -10.36
C THR A 57 0.64 -3.37 -11.14
N SER A 58 1.13 -3.03 -12.33
CA SER A 58 0.61 -1.92 -13.13
C SER A 58 0.79 -2.16 -14.63
N GLY A 59 0.08 -1.37 -15.44
CA GLY A 59 0.18 -1.43 -16.89
C GLY A 59 -0.92 -0.64 -17.58
N LEU A 60 -0.89 -0.67 -18.91
CA LEU A 60 -1.84 0.03 -19.78
C LEU A 60 -3.28 -0.48 -19.63
N GLY A 61 -3.49 -1.69 -19.09
CA GLY A 61 -4.82 -2.22 -18.75
C GLY A 61 -5.36 -1.77 -17.39
N GLY A 62 -4.66 -0.88 -16.68
CA GLY A 62 -5.03 -0.38 -15.35
C GLY A 62 -5.39 1.11 -15.32
N GLY A 63 -5.23 1.70 -14.14
CA GLY A 63 -5.49 3.10 -13.85
C GLY A 63 -4.60 3.64 -12.73
N GLY A 64 -4.69 4.93 -12.45
CA GLY A 64 -3.81 5.57 -11.49
C GLY A 64 -4.10 7.05 -11.27
N TYR A 65 -3.29 7.65 -10.41
CA TYR A 65 -3.34 9.08 -10.12
C TYR A 65 -1.95 9.67 -10.22
N LEU A 66 -1.83 10.80 -10.91
CA LEU A 66 -0.59 11.57 -11.06
C LEU A 66 -0.78 12.93 -10.38
N LEU A 67 0.10 13.26 -9.45
CA LEU A 67 0.22 14.60 -8.91
C LEU A 67 1.44 15.28 -9.55
N TYR A 68 1.21 16.40 -10.21
CA TYR A 68 2.24 17.12 -10.94
C TYR A 68 2.42 18.53 -10.41
N TYR A 69 3.66 18.94 -10.18
CA TYR A 69 4.04 20.31 -9.90
C TYR A 69 4.85 20.87 -11.07
N ASP A 70 4.33 21.94 -11.68
CA ASP A 70 5.01 22.70 -12.74
C ASP A 70 5.83 23.82 -12.11
N GLN A 71 7.16 23.72 -12.20
CA GLN A 71 8.05 24.71 -11.63
C GLN A 71 7.94 26.09 -12.31
N ALA A 72 7.60 26.14 -13.60
CA ALA A 72 7.54 27.39 -14.34
C ALA A 72 6.31 28.22 -13.96
N THR A 73 5.18 27.55 -13.70
CA THR A 73 3.93 28.21 -13.32
C THR A 73 3.67 28.19 -11.81
N GLN A 74 4.42 27.37 -11.06
CA GLN A 74 4.21 27.06 -9.65
C GLN A 74 2.81 26.51 -9.36
N GLN A 75 2.20 25.84 -10.34
CA GLN A 75 0.89 25.23 -10.23
C GLN A 75 1.00 23.73 -9.99
N MET A 76 0.03 23.20 -9.27
CA MET A 76 -0.10 21.78 -9.03
C MET A 76 -1.37 21.25 -9.69
N THR A 77 -1.28 20.11 -10.37
CA THR A 77 -2.41 19.48 -11.05
C THR A 77 -2.54 18.03 -10.61
N ALA A 78 -3.74 17.65 -10.19
CA ALA A 78 -4.10 16.28 -9.88
C ALA A 78 -4.79 15.65 -11.09
N PHE A 79 -4.19 14.61 -11.66
CA PHE A 79 -4.77 13.81 -12.73
C PHE A 79 -5.40 12.55 -12.14
N ASP A 80 -6.72 12.45 -12.24
CA ASP A 80 -7.48 11.24 -11.92
C ASP A 80 -7.70 10.44 -13.20
N ALA A 81 -6.88 9.41 -13.36
CA ALA A 81 -7.01 8.38 -14.38
C ALA A 81 -7.42 7.05 -13.72
N ARG A 82 -8.39 7.11 -12.80
CA ARG A 82 -9.04 5.92 -12.24
C ARG A 82 -9.99 5.30 -13.25
N GLU A 83 -10.01 3.98 -13.30
CA GLU A 83 -10.92 3.23 -14.16
C GLU A 83 -12.39 3.47 -13.79
N THR A 84 -13.29 3.30 -14.75
CA THR A 84 -14.74 3.42 -14.52
C THR A 84 -15.43 2.09 -14.73
N ALA A 85 -16.48 1.85 -13.95
CA ALA A 85 -17.40 0.75 -14.19
C ALA A 85 -17.99 0.82 -15.61
N PRO A 86 -18.16 -0.32 -16.31
CA PRO A 86 -18.87 -0.35 -17.59
C PRO A 86 -20.29 0.19 -17.46
N SER A 87 -20.82 0.80 -18.53
CA SER A 87 -22.19 1.33 -18.54
C SER A 87 -23.28 0.27 -18.28
N ASN A 88 -22.99 -1.00 -18.60
CA ASN A 88 -23.89 -2.14 -18.39
C ASN A 88 -23.41 -3.06 -17.24
N ILE A 89 -22.79 -2.52 -16.20
CA ILE A 89 -22.36 -3.32 -15.06
C ILE A 89 -23.57 -3.87 -14.27
N ASP A 90 -23.43 -5.11 -13.82
CA ASP A 90 -24.38 -5.77 -12.91
C ASP A 90 -23.99 -5.45 -11.46
N PRO A 91 -24.78 -4.65 -10.72
CA PRO A 91 -24.45 -4.24 -9.36
C PRO A 91 -24.56 -5.39 -8.34
N THR A 92 -24.99 -6.59 -8.77
CA THR A 92 -25.08 -7.78 -7.93
C THR A 92 -24.02 -8.82 -8.27
N PHE A 93 -23.00 -8.48 -9.06
CA PHE A 93 -22.05 -9.47 -9.57
C PHE A 93 -21.26 -10.21 -8.49
N TYR A 94 -21.19 -9.69 -7.27
CA TYR A 94 -20.53 -10.36 -6.16
C TYR A 94 -21.30 -11.58 -5.64
N LEU A 95 -22.58 -11.72 -6.02
CA LEU A 95 -23.42 -12.86 -5.68
C LEU A 95 -23.32 -13.97 -6.74
N ASP A 96 -23.41 -15.22 -6.27
CA ASP A 96 -23.66 -16.40 -7.09
C ASP A 96 -25.17 -16.54 -7.42
N ASP A 97 -25.50 -17.55 -8.24
CA ASP A 97 -26.89 -17.82 -8.66
C ASP A 97 -27.81 -18.22 -7.48
N GLN A 98 -27.25 -18.56 -6.32
CA GLN A 98 -27.97 -18.89 -5.10
C GLN A 98 -28.10 -17.69 -4.14
N GLY A 99 -27.51 -16.54 -4.47
CA GLY A 99 -27.51 -15.34 -3.65
C GLY A 99 -26.46 -15.31 -2.55
N ASN A 100 -25.45 -16.18 -2.58
CA ASN A 100 -24.30 -16.13 -1.67
C ASN A 100 -23.15 -15.35 -2.29
N TYR A 101 -22.28 -14.77 -1.46
CA TYR A 101 -21.05 -14.15 -1.95
C TYR A 101 -20.13 -15.19 -2.59
N LYS A 102 -19.60 -14.85 -3.77
CA LYS A 102 -18.57 -15.64 -4.45
C LYS A 102 -17.27 -15.69 -3.64
N SER A 103 -16.43 -16.68 -3.94
CA SER A 103 -15.07 -16.71 -3.40
C SER A 103 -14.29 -15.48 -3.86
N PHE A 104 -13.35 -15.00 -3.05
CA PHE A 104 -12.51 -13.86 -3.42
C PHE A 104 -11.73 -14.10 -4.72
N PHE A 105 -11.23 -15.32 -4.92
CA PHE A 105 -10.55 -15.69 -6.16
C PHE A 105 -11.50 -15.55 -7.35
N ASP A 106 -12.73 -16.04 -7.27
CA ASP A 106 -13.71 -15.91 -8.37
C ASP A 106 -14.11 -14.46 -8.61
N LEU A 107 -14.33 -13.68 -7.56
CA LEU A 107 -14.65 -12.24 -7.65
C LEU A 107 -13.58 -11.48 -8.43
N THR A 108 -12.32 -11.68 -8.06
CA THR A 108 -11.18 -10.92 -8.58
C THR A 108 -10.62 -11.49 -9.88
N THR A 109 -11.18 -12.59 -10.40
CA THR A 109 -10.73 -13.19 -11.67
C THR A 109 -11.85 -13.35 -12.69
N HIS A 110 -13.02 -12.75 -12.49
CA HIS A 110 -14.15 -12.80 -13.44
C HIS A 110 -14.12 -11.60 -14.41
N GLY A 111 -14.61 -11.74 -15.65
CA GLY A 111 -14.63 -10.61 -16.60
C GLY A 111 -15.44 -9.38 -16.13
N LYS A 112 -16.31 -9.54 -15.13
CA LYS A 112 -17.09 -8.45 -14.52
C LYS A 112 -16.26 -7.57 -13.57
N THR A 113 -15.09 -8.04 -13.16
CA THR A 113 -14.17 -7.29 -12.30
C THR A 113 -13.34 -6.27 -13.08
N VAL A 114 -13.33 -6.37 -14.41
CA VAL A 114 -12.57 -5.50 -15.28
C VAL A 114 -13.32 -4.18 -15.45
N ALA A 115 -12.70 -3.09 -15.01
CA ALA A 115 -13.14 -1.72 -15.27
C ALA A 115 -12.47 -1.18 -16.55
N VAL A 116 -12.99 -0.09 -17.10
CA VAL A 116 -12.47 0.53 -18.33
C VAL A 116 -11.04 1.06 -18.08
N PRO A 117 -10.00 0.53 -18.78
CA PRO A 117 -8.62 0.96 -18.55
C PRO A 117 -8.39 2.44 -18.87
N ALA A 118 -7.53 3.07 -18.07
CA ALA A 118 -7.44 4.52 -18.00
C ALA A 118 -6.07 5.09 -18.40
N ILE A 119 -4.98 4.35 -18.16
CA ILE A 119 -3.61 4.83 -18.39
C ILE A 119 -3.36 5.31 -19.84
N PRO A 120 -3.82 4.61 -20.89
CA PRO A 120 -3.60 5.09 -22.26
C PRO A 120 -4.23 6.47 -22.51
N LYS A 121 -5.36 6.79 -21.88
CA LYS A 121 -6.01 8.12 -22.01
C LYS A 121 -5.21 9.20 -21.29
N LEU A 122 -4.64 8.89 -20.13
CA LEU A 122 -3.71 9.78 -19.44
C LEU A 122 -2.50 10.07 -20.33
N PHE A 123 -1.91 9.05 -20.93
CA PHE A 123 -0.69 9.21 -21.74
C PHE A 123 -0.93 9.95 -23.04
N ASP A 124 -2.09 9.74 -23.67
CA ASP A 124 -2.51 10.57 -24.79
C ASP A 124 -2.59 12.05 -24.40
N TYR A 125 -3.19 12.36 -23.26
CA TYR A 125 -3.30 13.73 -22.76
C TYR A 125 -1.91 14.33 -22.45
N LEU A 126 -1.08 13.60 -21.70
CA LEU A 126 0.26 14.06 -21.31
C LEU A 126 1.17 14.29 -22.54
N TYR A 127 1.11 13.38 -23.51
CA TYR A 127 1.90 13.49 -24.73
C TYR A 127 1.60 14.78 -25.51
N HIS A 128 0.32 15.13 -25.66
CA HIS A 128 -0.09 16.30 -26.42
C HIS A 128 0.08 17.64 -25.69
N HIS A 129 0.12 17.64 -24.35
CA HIS A 129 0.12 18.88 -23.56
C HIS A 129 1.44 19.17 -22.84
N TYR A 130 2.21 18.14 -22.47
CA TYR A 130 3.39 18.29 -21.61
C TYR A 130 4.67 17.72 -22.21
N CYS A 131 4.60 16.66 -23.02
CA CYS A 131 5.80 15.97 -23.49
C CYS A 131 6.59 16.80 -24.51
N ARG A 132 7.92 16.65 -24.47
CA ARG A 132 8.87 17.30 -25.38
C ARG A 132 9.42 16.33 -26.41
N LEU A 133 9.50 15.05 -26.07
CA LEU A 133 10.08 14.01 -26.92
C LEU A 133 9.03 13.33 -27.81
N SER A 134 9.51 12.62 -28.82
CA SER A 134 8.67 11.87 -29.75
C SER A 134 8.16 10.57 -29.12
N LEU A 135 7.05 10.00 -29.62
CA LEU A 135 6.62 8.66 -29.21
C LEU A 135 7.70 7.59 -29.45
N ASP A 136 8.54 7.76 -30.47
CA ASP A 136 9.68 6.87 -30.70
C ASP A 136 10.64 6.87 -29.50
N ASP A 137 10.95 8.05 -28.95
CA ASP A 137 11.83 8.16 -27.79
C ASP A 137 11.19 7.60 -26.52
N LEU A 138 9.88 7.75 -26.35
CA LEU A 138 9.16 7.34 -25.14
C LEU A 138 8.83 5.83 -25.12
N ILE A 139 8.56 5.22 -26.27
CA ILE A 139 8.01 3.86 -26.35
C ILE A 139 9.04 2.82 -26.79
N ASN A 140 10.01 3.16 -27.66
CA ASN A 140 10.98 2.18 -28.16
C ASN A 140 11.79 1.48 -27.06
N PRO A 141 12.17 2.11 -25.92
CA PRO A 141 12.87 1.39 -24.86
C PRO A 141 12.05 0.21 -24.31
N ALA A 142 10.75 0.40 -24.09
CA ALA A 142 9.86 -0.68 -23.64
C ALA A 142 9.63 -1.74 -24.73
N ILE A 143 9.53 -1.35 -26.02
CA ILE A 143 9.49 -2.31 -27.14
C ILE A 143 10.75 -3.18 -27.15
N GLN A 144 11.92 -2.59 -26.95
CA GLN A 144 13.19 -3.30 -26.91
C GLN A 144 13.22 -4.29 -25.73
N GLN A 145 12.89 -3.84 -24.52
CA GLN A 145 12.81 -4.71 -23.34
C GLN A 145 11.85 -5.88 -23.54
N ALA A 146 10.68 -5.64 -24.16
CA ALA A 146 9.69 -6.69 -24.40
C ALA A 146 10.12 -7.68 -25.50
N SER A 147 10.81 -7.21 -26.54
CA SER A 147 11.17 -8.05 -27.70
C SER A 147 12.52 -8.77 -27.56
N GLU A 148 13.51 -8.13 -26.94
CA GLU A 148 14.83 -8.73 -26.66
C GLU A 148 14.82 -9.50 -25.32
N GLY A 149 13.94 -9.10 -24.42
CA GLY A 149 13.72 -9.70 -23.12
C GLY A 149 14.58 -9.10 -22.00
N HIS A 150 14.29 -9.55 -20.78
CA HIS A 150 15.01 -9.15 -19.57
C HIS A 150 15.08 -10.30 -18.57
N ARG A 151 15.94 -10.15 -17.56
CA ARG A 151 16.09 -11.13 -16.48
C ARG A 151 14.97 -10.95 -15.45
N ALA A 152 14.36 -12.05 -15.01
CA ALA A 152 13.44 -12.07 -13.87
C ALA A 152 14.22 -11.82 -12.57
N ASN A 153 13.73 -10.91 -11.72
CA ASN A 153 14.30 -10.68 -10.39
C ASN A 153 13.50 -11.44 -9.32
N TRP A 154 13.91 -11.29 -8.06
CA TRP A 154 13.28 -12.01 -6.94
C TRP A 154 11.84 -11.58 -6.67
N ALA A 155 11.47 -10.33 -6.98
CA ALA A 155 10.09 -9.86 -6.84
C ALA A 155 9.21 -10.47 -7.94
N THR A 156 9.73 -10.56 -9.18
CA THR A 156 9.10 -11.29 -10.29
C THR A 156 8.79 -12.74 -9.90
N GLU A 157 9.75 -13.46 -9.30
CA GLU A 157 9.52 -14.82 -8.81
C GLU A 157 8.49 -14.87 -7.70
N LYS A 158 8.62 -14.02 -6.68
CA LYS A 158 7.71 -13.96 -5.54
C LYS A 158 6.26 -13.84 -6.00
N TYR A 159 5.97 -12.85 -6.85
CA TYR A 159 4.61 -12.53 -7.24
C TYR A 159 4.04 -13.51 -8.27
N SER A 160 4.84 -13.99 -9.23
CA SER A 160 4.40 -15.03 -10.18
C SER A 160 4.09 -16.34 -9.47
N ARG A 161 4.93 -16.77 -8.52
CA ARG A 161 4.69 -17.96 -7.70
C ARG A 161 3.41 -17.84 -6.88
N GLN A 162 3.23 -16.71 -6.18
CA GLN A 162 2.05 -16.47 -5.35
C GLN A 162 0.74 -16.44 -6.16
N GLN A 163 0.80 -16.08 -7.45
CA GLN A 163 -0.36 -15.94 -8.32
C GLN A 163 -0.45 -17.01 -9.40
N LEU A 164 0.27 -18.14 -9.29
CA LEU A 164 0.29 -19.17 -10.34
C LEU A 164 -1.13 -19.65 -10.71
N ALA A 165 -2.01 -19.82 -9.72
CA ALA A 165 -3.41 -20.21 -9.98
C ALA A 165 -4.16 -19.16 -10.83
N ARG A 166 -3.90 -17.87 -10.63
CA ARG A 166 -4.46 -16.78 -11.43
C ARG A 166 -3.87 -16.78 -12.85
N LEU A 167 -2.57 -16.99 -12.97
CA LEU A 167 -1.86 -17.03 -14.26
C LEU A 167 -2.34 -18.17 -15.15
N LEU A 168 -2.60 -19.35 -14.57
CA LEU A 168 -3.06 -20.54 -15.28
C LEU A 168 -4.57 -20.56 -15.56
N LYS A 169 -5.34 -19.59 -15.05
CA LYS A 169 -6.79 -19.57 -15.22
C LYS A 169 -7.21 -19.40 -16.68
N TYR A 170 -6.48 -18.57 -17.43
CA TYR A 170 -6.80 -18.21 -18.81
C TYR A 170 -5.63 -18.53 -19.75
N PRO A 171 -5.86 -19.22 -20.89
CA PRO A 171 -4.80 -19.65 -21.80
C PRO A 171 -3.91 -18.51 -22.29
N GLU A 172 -4.50 -17.37 -22.65
CA GLU A 172 -3.80 -16.17 -23.12
C GLU A 172 -2.90 -15.53 -22.06
N THR A 173 -3.21 -15.73 -20.78
CA THR A 173 -2.42 -15.23 -19.65
C THR A 173 -1.30 -16.20 -19.32
N ALA A 174 -1.58 -17.51 -19.33
CA ALA A 174 -0.55 -18.53 -19.19
C ALA A 174 0.51 -18.37 -20.28
N GLU A 175 0.10 -18.17 -21.55
CA GLU A 175 1.03 -17.92 -22.66
C GLU A 175 1.91 -16.69 -22.44
N ALA A 176 1.36 -15.62 -21.85
CA ALA A 176 2.08 -14.36 -21.68
C ALA A 176 3.00 -14.32 -20.44
N PHE A 177 2.64 -15.02 -19.37
CA PHE A 177 3.21 -14.82 -18.03
C PHE A 177 3.73 -16.11 -17.35
N THR A 178 3.82 -17.22 -18.09
CA THR A 178 4.40 -18.48 -17.58
C THR A 178 5.45 -19.04 -18.55
N ILE A 179 6.25 -19.99 -18.08
CA ILE A 179 7.14 -20.80 -18.92
C ILE A 179 6.75 -22.26 -18.68
N ASP A 180 6.26 -22.94 -19.72
CA ASP A 180 5.77 -24.32 -19.62
C ASP A 180 4.71 -24.52 -18.50
N ASP A 181 3.78 -23.57 -18.36
CA ASP A 181 2.76 -23.51 -17.30
C ASP A 181 3.32 -23.40 -15.87
N ASP A 182 4.60 -23.04 -15.72
CA ASP A 182 5.25 -22.75 -14.43
C ASP A 182 5.49 -21.23 -14.26
N TYR A 183 5.57 -20.80 -13.00
CA TYR A 183 5.86 -19.41 -12.67
C TYR A 183 7.31 -19.05 -13.06
N TRP A 184 7.61 -17.76 -13.17
CA TRP A 184 8.95 -17.28 -13.50
C TRP A 184 9.90 -17.44 -12.31
N HIS A 185 11.04 -18.10 -12.51
CA HIS A 185 12.07 -18.24 -11.48
C HIS A 185 13.08 -17.09 -11.54
N GLU A 186 13.66 -16.70 -10.39
CA GLU A 186 14.70 -15.68 -10.34
C GLU A 186 15.86 -16.08 -11.27
N GLY A 187 16.13 -15.24 -12.27
CA GLY A 187 17.16 -15.46 -13.27
C GLY A 187 16.69 -15.97 -14.63
N ASP A 188 15.41 -16.33 -14.77
CA ASP A 188 14.81 -16.65 -16.08
C ASP A 188 14.92 -15.46 -17.05
N TRP A 189 14.93 -15.76 -18.35
CA TRP A 189 14.90 -14.75 -19.41
C TRP A 189 13.49 -14.61 -19.97
N ILE A 190 12.85 -13.48 -19.68
CA ILE A 190 11.46 -13.20 -20.04
C ILE A 190 11.45 -12.46 -21.37
N VAL A 191 10.69 -12.96 -22.35
CA VAL A 191 10.43 -12.30 -23.64
C VAL A 191 8.92 -12.17 -23.83
N GLN A 192 8.45 -10.98 -24.19
CA GLN A 192 7.03 -10.63 -24.28
C GLN A 192 6.69 -10.11 -25.69
N PRO A 193 6.69 -10.97 -26.72
CA PRO A 193 6.53 -10.54 -28.12
C PRO A 193 5.14 -9.95 -28.40
N GLN A 194 4.11 -10.43 -27.70
CA GLN A 194 2.76 -9.89 -27.83
C GLN A 194 2.69 -8.44 -27.30
N LEU A 195 3.31 -8.17 -26.16
CA LEU A 195 3.40 -6.82 -25.60
C LEU A 195 4.23 -5.89 -26.50
N ALA A 196 5.35 -6.37 -27.04
CA ALA A 196 6.15 -5.61 -28.01
C ALA A 196 5.32 -5.19 -29.24
N LYS A 197 4.44 -6.07 -29.73
CA LYS A 197 3.49 -5.77 -30.81
C LYS A 197 2.48 -4.70 -30.40
N ALA A 198 1.93 -4.78 -29.19
CA ALA A 198 1.00 -3.77 -28.66
C ALA A 198 1.67 -2.39 -28.59
N LEU A 199 2.85 -2.31 -27.97
CA LEU A 199 3.61 -1.08 -27.83
C LEU A 199 4.02 -0.49 -29.19
N THR A 200 4.37 -1.34 -30.16
CA THR A 200 4.64 -0.91 -31.55
C THR A 200 3.42 -0.25 -32.17
N LEU A 201 2.22 -0.81 -31.99
CA LEU A 201 0.99 -0.22 -32.49
C LEU A 201 0.71 1.15 -31.87
N LEU A 202 0.89 1.28 -30.56
CA LEU A 202 0.67 2.54 -29.83
C LEU A 202 1.71 3.61 -30.22
N ARG A 203 2.95 3.22 -30.51
CA ARG A 203 3.97 4.12 -31.08
C ARG A 203 3.57 4.62 -32.46
N ASP A 204 3.11 3.72 -33.33
CA ASP A 204 2.84 4.05 -34.73
C ASP A 204 1.52 4.81 -34.91
N GLN A 205 0.54 4.63 -34.01
CA GLN A 205 -0.83 5.16 -34.14
C GLN A 205 -1.25 6.08 -33.00
N GLY A 206 -0.42 6.27 -31.97
CA GLY A 206 -0.76 7.00 -30.75
C GLY A 206 -1.52 6.15 -29.74
N PHE A 207 -1.65 6.67 -28.52
CA PHE A 207 -2.30 5.96 -27.41
C PHE A 207 -3.81 5.75 -27.60
N ASP A 208 -4.49 6.59 -28.40
CA ASP A 208 -5.92 6.41 -28.74
C ASP A 208 -6.20 5.10 -29.49
N ALA A 209 -5.18 4.47 -30.11
CA ALA A 209 -5.28 3.14 -30.71
C ALA A 209 -5.56 2.02 -29.69
N PHE A 210 -5.46 2.28 -28.38
CA PHE A 210 -5.93 1.36 -27.35
C PHE A 210 -7.47 1.32 -27.28
N TYR A 211 -8.13 2.46 -27.50
CA TYR A 211 -9.59 2.63 -27.38
C TYR A 211 -10.32 2.45 -28.72
N ARG A 212 -9.58 2.17 -29.79
CA ARG A 212 -10.12 1.96 -31.14
C ARG A 212 -9.39 0.82 -31.85
N GLY A 213 -9.95 0.34 -32.96
CA GLY A 213 -9.29 -0.67 -33.79
C GLY A 213 -9.20 -2.05 -33.12
N ASP A 214 -8.13 -2.80 -33.44
CA ASP A 214 -8.03 -4.22 -33.09
C ASP A 214 -7.79 -4.45 -31.58
N ILE A 215 -6.98 -3.64 -30.89
CA ILE A 215 -6.79 -3.76 -29.44
C ILE A 215 -8.14 -3.63 -28.71
N ALA A 216 -8.91 -2.59 -29.05
CA ALA A 216 -10.21 -2.35 -28.44
C ALA A 216 -11.18 -3.50 -28.69
N GLN A 217 -11.19 -4.06 -29.91
CA GLN A 217 -12.04 -5.21 -30.24
C GLN A 217 -11.63 -6.46 -29.45
N GLN A 218 -10.33 -6.78 -29.40
CA GLN A 218 -9.84 -7.94 -28.64
C GLN A 218 -10.10 -7.80 -27.14
N LEU A 219 -9.99 -6.59 -26.58
CA LEU A 219 -10.32 -6.29 -25.18
C LEU A 219 -11.79 -6.60 -24.90
N VAL A 220 -12.70 -6.02 -25.70
CA VAL A 220 -14.15 -6.24 -25.53
C VAL A 220 -14.49 -7.72 -25.68
N ASP A 221 -13.96 -8.39 -26.71
CA ASP A 221 -14.24 -9.78 -26.99
C ASP A 221 -13.78 -10.71 -25.84
N VAL A 222 -12.58 -10.48 -25.28
CA VAL A 222 -12.06 -11.32 -24.18
C VAL A 222 -12.80 -11.07 -22.87
N VAL A 223 -13.12 -9.81 -22.56
CA VAL A 223 -13.86 -9.45 -21.33
C VAL A 223 -15.27 -10.05 -21.38
N GLN A 224 -15.97 -9.92 -22.50
CA GLN A 224 -17.31 -10.49 -22.68
C GLN A 224 -17.30 -12.02 -22.72
N ARG A 225 -16.27 -12.65 -23.30
CA ARG A 225 -16.07 -14.11 -23.26
C ARG A 225 -16.05 -14.64 -21.82
N TYR A 226 -15.47 -13.88 -20.88
CA TYR A 226 -15.43 -14.21 -19.46
C TYR A 226 -16.52 -13.51 -18.63
N GLY A 227 -17.61 -13.12 -19.29
CA GLY A 227 -18.84 -12.66 -18.65
C GLY A 227 -18.85 -11.19 -18.20
N GLY A 228 -17.85 -10.41 -18.57
CA GLY A 228 -17.82 -8.96 -18.37
C GLY A 228 -18.73 -8.20 -19.33
N SER A 229 -18.86 -6.89 -19.10
CA SER A 229 -19.83 -6.04 -19.82
C SER A 229 -19.24 -4.78 -20.47
N ILE A 230 -17.91 -4.68 -20.56
CA ILE A 230 -17.26 -3.60 -21.32
C ILE A 230 -17.71 -3.65 -22.79
N THR A 231 -18.04 -2.49 -23.33
CA THR A 231 -18.38 -2.25 -24.73
C THR A 231 -17.35 -1.35 -25.42
N LEU A 232 -17.38 -1.30 -26.75
CA LEU A 232 -16.55 -0.34 -27.50
C LEU A 232 -16.94 1.11 -27.18
N GLU A 233 -18.22 1.35 -26.90
CA GLU A 233 -18.73 2.65 -26.48
C GLU A 233 -18.15 3.08 -25.14
N ASP A 234 -18.07 2.17 -24.15
CA ASP A 234 -17.42 2.44 -22.86
C ASP A 234 -15.95 2.87 -23.05
N LEU A 235 -15.21 2.14 -23.88
CA LEU A 235 -13.82 2.46 -24.21
C LEU A 235 -13.69 3.85 -24.86
N GLN A 236 -14.55 4.17 -25.83
CA GLN A 236 -14.49 5.44 -26.56
C GLN A 236 -14.93 6.64 -25.72
N GLN A 237 -15.78 6.44 -24.72
CA GLN A 237 -16.32 7.50 -23.87
C GLN A 237 -15.43 7.84 -22.68
N TYR A 238 -14.50 6.95 -22.29
CA TYR A 238 -13.63 7.17 -21.15
C TYR A 238 -12.84 8.48 -21.23
N GLN A 239 -12.83 9.24 -20.12
CA GLN A 239 -12.03 10.45 -19.95
C GLN A 239 -11.37 10.45 -18.57
N ILE A 240 -10.13 10.96 -18.54
CA ILE A 240 -9.47 11.34 -17.29
C ILE A 240 -10.09 12.62 -16.72
N GLN A 241 -9.85 12.89 -15.45
CA GLN A 241 -10.21 14.16 -14.82
C GLN A 241 -8.97 14.93 -14.39
N LEU A 242 -8.99 16.24 -14.60
CA LEU A 242 -8.01 17.16 -14.05
C LEU A 242 -8.68 17.89 -12.89
N LYS A 243 -8.04 17.84 -11.73
CA LYS A 243 -8.55 18.40 -10.47
C LYS A 243 -7.49 19.28 -9.83
N GLU A 244 -7.96 20.17 -8.96
CA GLU A 244 -7.10 20.79 -7.96
C GLU A 244 -6.74 19.74 -6.90
N PRO A 245 -5.51 19.73 -6.38
CA PRO A 245 -5.15 18.83 -5.31
C PRO A 245 -5.89 19.20 -4.03
N ILE A 246 -6.25 18.19 -3.24
CA ILE A 246 -6.65 18.44 -1.86
C ILE A 246 -5.42 18.84 -1.06
N SER A 247 -5.56 19.86 -0.24
CA SER A 247 -4.44 20.48 0.46
C SER A 247 -4.81 20.81 1.90
N ALA A 248 -3.86 20.61 2.82
CA ALA A 248 -3.99 21.02 4.20
C ALA A 248 -2.63 21.41 4.80
N THR A 249 -2.64 22.36 5.72
CA THR A 249 -1.48 22.68 6.53
C THR A 249 -1.26 21.60 7.58
N TYR A 250 0.00 21.24 7.81
CA TYR A 250 0.47 20.47 8.94
C TYR A 250 1.69 21.19 9.52
N LYS A 251 1.53 21.79 10.69
CA LYS A 251 2.52 22.65 11.33
C LYS A 251 2.99 23.78 10.39
N ASP A 252 4.24 23.72 9.92
CA ASP A 252 4.88 24.72 9.06
C ASP A 252 5.00 24.29 7.59
N VAL A 253 4.33 23.21 7.18
CA VAL A 253 4.29 22.72 5.80
C VAL A 253 2.86 22.58 5.27
N GLU A 254 2.73 22.53 3.95
CA GLU A 254 1.48 22.20 3.25
C GLU A 254 1.60 20.82 2.60
N ILE A 255 0.60 19.98 2.83
CA ILE A 255 0.48 18.64 2.26
C ILE A 255 -0.49 18.73 1.09
N HIS A 256 -0.07 18.25 -0.09
CA HIS A 256 -0.91 18.19 -1.28
C HIS A 256 -1.03 16.76 -1.79
N SER A 257 -2.25 16.32 -2.09
CA SER A 257 -2.51 14.98 -2.60
C SER A 257 -3.77 14.94 -3.48
N ILE A 258 -4.14 13.75 -3.91
CA ILE A 258 -5.30 13.49 -4.77
C ILE A 258 -6.57 13.40 -3.91
N GLY A 259 -7.65 14.02 -4.40
CA GLY A 259 -8.98 13.92 -3.80
C GLY A 259 -9.77 12.68 -4.26
N PRO A 260 -11.07 12.63 -3.93
CA PRO A 260 -11.99 11.64 -4.51
C PRO A 260 -11.83 11.59 -6.04
N SER A 261 -11.81 10.45 -6.71
CA SER A 261 -12.20 9.10 -6.29
C SER A 261 -11.22 8.33 -5.37
N SER A 262 -10.09 8.95 -4.99
CA SER A 262 -9.20 8.38 -3.97
C SER A 262 -9.59 8.82 -2.56
N SER A 263 -9.47 7.90 -1.60
CA SER A 263 -9.53 8.17 -0.16
C SER A 263 -8.20 8.55 0.46
N GLY A 264 -7.10 8.28 -0.24
CA GLY A 264 -5.79 8.23 0.39
C GLY A 264 -5.32 9.59 0.90
N GLY A 265 -5.46 10.64 0.10
CA GLY A 265 -5.02 11.98 0.49
C GLY A 265 -5.81 12.56 1.67
N ILE A 266 -7.14 12.40 1.70
CA ILE A 266 -7.99 12.87 2.82
C ILE A 266 -7.60 12.11 4.09
N THR A 267 -7.54 10.78 4.02
CA THR A 267 -7.27 9.92 5.18
C THR A 267 -5.86 10.18 5.74
N MET A 268 -4.85 10.36 4.87
CA MET A 268 -3.49 10.72 5.27
C MET A 268 -3.46 12.06 6.02
N ILE A 269 -4.12 13.10 5.47
CA ILE A 269 -4.22 14.41 6.10
C ILE A 269 -4.88 14.29 7.48
N GLN A 270 -5.95 13.51 7.60
CA GLN A 270 -6.61 13.26 8.88
C GLN A 270 -5.65 12.65 9.90
N ILE A 271 -4.91 11.59 9.54
CA ILE A 271 -3.98 10.93 10.48
C ILE A 271 -2.90 11.91 10.97
N LEU A 272 -2.30 12.68 10.07
CA LEU A 272 -1.28 13.67 10.43
C LEU A 272 -1.85 14.74 11.37
N LYS A 273 -3.00 15.32 11.04
CA LYS A 273 -3.62 16.38 11.84
C LYS A 273 -4.17 15.90 13.19
N LEU A 274 -4.61 14.65 13.29
CA LEU A 274 -4.95 14.02 14.59
C LEU A 274 -3.74 13.95 15.53
N LEU A 275 -2.52 13.84 14.98
CA LEU A 275 -1.26 13.79 15.73
C LEU A 275 -0.60 15.17 15.92
N GLU A 276 -1.08 16.22 15.24
CA GLU A 276 -0.44 17.55 15.18
C GLU A 276 -0.26 18.20 16.56
N HIS A 277 -1.18 17.94 17.49
CA HIS A 277 -1.17 18.49 18.84
C HIS A 277 -0.36 17.65 19.84
N ILE A 278 0.26 16.57 19.38
CA ILE A 278 1.01 15.62 20.20
C ILE A 278 2.50 15.81 19.88
N ASP A 279 3.33 15.94 20.92
CA ASP A 279 4.78 16.08 20.78
C ASP A 279 5.44 14.72 20.48
N ILE A 280 5.12 14.16 19.31
CA ILE A 280 5.63 12.86 18.85
C ILE A 280 7.15 12.91 18.65
N LYS A 281 7.70 14.05 18.24
CA LYS A 281 9.15 14.29 18.16
C LYS A 281 9.86 13.96 19.48
N LYS A 282 9.31 14.38 20.62
CA LYS A 282 9.88 14.07 21.93
C LYS A 282 9.75 12.59 22.35
N MET A 283 8.75 11.87 21.83
CA MET A 283 8.59 10.43 22.10
C MET A 283 9.68 9.61 21.38
N GLY A 284 10.06 10.03 20.18
CA GLY A 284 11.08 9.40 19.35
C GLY A 284 10.55 8.21 18.52
N PRO A 285 11.30 7.83 17.46
CA PRO A 285 10.90 6.76 16.56
C PRO A 285 10.83 5.41 17.30
N ARG A 286 9.91 4.54 16.87
CA ARG A 286 9.62 3.21 17.47
C ARG A 286 9.23 3.19 18.94
N SER A 287 9.05 4.33 19.61
CA SER A 287 8.60 4.35 20.98
C SER A 287 7.17 3.81 21.09
N VAL A 288 6.86 3.09 22.17
CA VAL A 288 5.52 2.53 22.41
C VAL A 288 4.47 3.64 22.44
N ASP A 289 4.81 4.79 23.02
CA ASP A 289 3.91 5.95 23.08
C ASP A 289 3.61 6.50 21.69
N TYR A 290 4.62 6.71 20.83
CA TYR A 290 4.40 7.16 19.45
C TYR A 290 3.52 6.17 18.68
N LEU A 291 3.89 4.89 18.67
CA LEU A 291 3.18 3.87 17.92
C LEU A 291 1.74 3.71 18.41
N HIS A 292 1.50 3.82 19.72
CA HIS A 292 0.15 3.80 20.28
C HIS A 292 -0.71 4.93 19.73
N HIS A 293 -0.23 6.18 19.73
CA HIS A 293 -0.99 7.32 19.21
C HIS A 293 -1.20 7.20 17.70
N LEU A 294 -0.18 6.75 16.96
CA LEU A 294 -0.27 6.51 15.52
C LEU A 294 -1.37 5.49 15.20
N ILE A 295 -1.39 4.33 15.86
CA ILE A 295 -2.44 3.30 15.67
C ILE A 295 -3.83 3.87 15.89
N GLN A 296 -4.01 4.64 16.98
CA GLN A 296 -5.31 5.23 17.31
C GLN A 296 -5.74 6.29 16.30
N ALA A 297 -4.81 7.12 15.82
CA ALA A 297 -5.07 8.08 14.76
C ALA A 297 -5.46 7.39 13.44
N MET A 298 -4.81 6.27 13.09
CA MET A 298 -5.21 5.44 11.94
C MET A 298 -6.66 4.98 12.09
N HIS A 299 -7.03 4.35 13.21
CA HIS A 299 -8.40 3.86 13.43
C HIS A 299 -9.47 4.96 13.29
N ILE A 300 -9.20 6.16 13.82
CA ILE A 300 -10.11 7.31 13.71
C ILE A 300 -10.28 7.72 12.24
N ALA A 301 -9.18 7.92 11.51
CA ALA A 301 -9.22 8.34 10.10
C ALA A 301 -9.85 7.27 9.19
N TYR A 302 -9.51 5.99 9.39
CA TYR A 302 -10.11 4.89 8.62
C TYR A 302 -11.60 4.75 8.88
N SER A 303 -12.08 5.05 10.10
CA SER A 303 -13.52 5.06 10.37
C SER A 303 -14.25 6.12 9.56
N ASP A 304 -13.68 7.32 9.38
CA ASP A 304 -14.24 8.37 8.54
C ASP A 304 -14.15 8.02 7.05
N ARG A 305 -13.01 7.48 6.59
CA ARG A 305 -12.81 6.98 5.23
C ARG A 305 -13.92 6.01 4.83
N ALA A 306 -14.14 5.00 5.66
CA ALA A 306 -15.09 3.92 5.43
C ALA A 306 -16.54 4.39 5.33
N GLN A 307 -16.83 5.61 5.82
CA GLN A 307 -18.17 6.18 5.92
C GLN A 307 -18.46 7.25 4.85
N PHE A 308 -17.48 8.11 4.54
CA PHE A 308 -17.74 9.39 3.88
C PHE A 308 -17.12 9.56 2.50
N ILE A 309 -16.22 8.67 2.07
CA ILE A 309 -15.44 8.88 0.84
C ILE A 309 -15.86 7.87 -0.24
N ALA A 310 -16.21 8.40 -1.41
CA ALA A 310 -16.54 7.66 -2.64
C ALA A 310 -16.27 8.58 -3.85
N ASP A 311 -16.69 8.17 -5.05
CA ASP A 311 -16.66 9.03 -6.24
C ASP A 311 -17.53 10.30 -6.04
N GLU A 312 -16.90 11.47 -6.15
CA GLU A 312 -17.55 12.77 -5.94
C GLU A 312 -18.47 13.18 -7.10
N ASP A 313 -18.37 12.53 -8.27
CA ASP A 313 -19.33 12.74 -9.37
C ASP A 313 -20.70 12.14 -9.05
N PHE A 314 -20.77 11.19 -8.11
CA PHE A 314 -21.97 10.44 -7.75
C PHE A 314 -22.50 10.79 -6.35
N SER A 315 -21.63 11.25 -5.46
CA SER A 315 -21.99 11.59 -4.08
C SER A 315 -21.34 12.88 -3.61
N ASN A 316 -22.06 13.67 -2.81
CA ASN A 316 -21.48 14.89 -2.23
C ASN A 316 -20.56 14.55 -1.06
N ILE A 317 -19.25 14.55 -1.31
CA ILE A 317 -18.22 14.25 -0.31
C ILE A 317 -17.89 15.51 0.52
N PRO A 318 -17.98 15.47 1.87
CA PRO A 318 -17.75 16.64 2.72
C PRO A 318 -16.25 16.92 2.92
N ILE A 319 -15.47 17.02 1.83
CA ILE A 319 -13.99 17.11 1.84
C ILE A 319 -13.49 18.17 2.84
N LYS A 320 -14.03 19.40 2.75
CA LYS A 320 -13.61 20.51 3.61
C LYS A 320 -13.84 20.24 5.10
N ALA A 321 -14.93 19.56 5.44
CA ALA A 321 -15.24 19.24 6.83
C ALA A 321 -14.39 18.09 7.36
N LEU A 322 -14.06 17.10 6.51
CA LEU A 322 -13.21 15.97 6.88
C LEU A 322 -11.78 16.38 7.23
N ILE A 323 -11.26 17.46 6.63
CA ILE A 323 -9.89 17.97 6.86
C ILE A 323 -9.83 19.25 7.70
N ASP A 324 -10.97 19.67 8.26
CA ASP A 324 -11.09 20.87 9.09
C ASP A 324 -10.35 20.72 10.43
N ASP A 325 -9.72 21.81 10.88
CA ASP A 325 -8.92 21.83 12.12
C ASP A 325 -9.77 21.55 13.36
N ASP A 326 -10.94 22.18 13.46
CA ASP A 326 -11.79 22.05 14.65
C ASP A 326 -12.40 20.65 14.72
N TYR A 327 -12.81 20.10 13.57
CA TYR A 327 -13.29 18.71 13.47
C TYR A 327 -12.21 17.72 13.91
N LEU A 328 -10.99 17.81 13.36
CA LEU A 328 -9.93 16.86 13.69
C LEU A 328 -9.41 17.02 15.11
N LYS A 329 -9.43 18.24 15.65
CA LYS A 329 -9.15 18.49 17.06
C LYS A 329 -10.19 17.84 17.97
N GLU A 330 -11.48 17.91 17.65
CA GLU A 330 -12.53 17.19 18.38
C GLU A 330 -12.29 15.67 18.33
N ARG A 331 -12.04 15.13 17.13
CA ARG A 331 -11.80 13.70 16.91
C ARG A 331 -10.55 13.19 17.65
N SER A 332 -9.49 14.00 17.77
CA SER A 332 -8.27 13.65 18.49
C SER A 332 -8.50 13.31 19.97
N THR A 333 -9.58 13.82 20.57
CA THR A 333 -9.94 13.51 21.98
C THR A 333 -10.33 12.05 22.22
N LEU A 334 -10.58 11.29 21.14
CA LEU A 334 -10.83 9.85 21.21
C LEU A 334 -9.57 9.04 21.49
N ILE A 335 -8.38 9.63 21.32
CA ILE A 335 -7.10 8.98 21.61
C ILE A 335 -6.86 9.05 23.12
N ASN A 336 -6.89 7.90 23.78
CA ASN A 336 -6.53 7.80 25.19
C ASN A 336 -5.06 7.38 25.32
N LYS A 337 -4.22 8.25 25.89
CA LYS A 337 -2.78 8.00 26.03
C LYS A 337 -2.41 6.71 26.81
N ASP A 338 -3.27 6.24 27.69
CA ASP A 338 -2.96 5.17 28.65
C ASP A 338 -3.36 3.78 28.09
N TYR A 339 -4.45 3.69 27.32
CA TYR A 339 -4.95 2.42 26.76
C TYR A 339 -5.61 2.61 25.37
N ALA A 340 -5.65 1.55 24.56
CA ALA A 340 -6.27 1.55 23.25
C ALA A 340 -7.80 1.72 23.35
N ASN A 341 -8.33 2.78 22.75
CA ASN A 341 -9.75 2.92 22.49
C ASN A 341 -10.12 2.04 21.30
N ILE A 342 -10.78 0.91 21.59
CA ILE A 342 -11.27 -0.03 20.56
C ILE A 342 -12.68 0.30 20.07
N ALA A 343 -13.34 1.28 20.67
CA ALA A 343 -14.72 1.68 20.38
C ALA A 343 -14.77 2.93 19.48
N ILE A 344 -13.96 2.93 18.43
CA ILE A 344 -13.86 4.05 17.49
C ILE A 344 -14.93 3.90 16.40
N THR A 345 -15.71 4.96 16.19
CA THR A 345 -16.66 5.09 15.10
C THR A 345 -16.37 6.34 14.30
N HIS A 346 -16.91 6.43 13.09
CA HIS A 346 -16.86 7.63 12.26
C HIS A 346 -17.43 8.86 12.99
N GLY A 347 -17.02 10.06 12.57
CA GLY A 347 -17.54 11.30 13.14
C GLY A 347 -18.97 11.64 12.69
N HIS A 348 -19.49 12.76 13.17
CA HIS A 348 -20.84 13.22 12.86
C HIS A 348 -20.79 14.41 11.90
N LEU A 349 -20.73 14.13 10.60
CA LEU A 349 -20.80 15.14 9.55
C LEU A 349 -22.16 15.08 8.83
N GLN A 350 -22.62 16.22 8.30
CA GLN A 350 -23.84 16.28 7.47
C GLN A 350 -23.56 15.67 6.09
N SER A 351 -23.71 14.35 5.95
CA SER A 351 -23.63 13.64 4.66
C SER A 351 -24.11 12.19 4.78
N ASN A 352 -24.37 11.58 3.62
CA ASN A 352 -24.90 10.22 3.45
C ASN A 352 -23.95 9.13 4.01
N VAL A 353 -24.48 7.91 4.14
CA VAL A 353 -23.83 6.77 4.80
C VAL A 353 -23.24 5.80 3.78
N SER A 354 -22.01 5.30 4.00
CA SER A 354 -21.49 4.12 3.27
C SER A 354 -21.74 2.82 4.03
N HIS A 355 -21.73 1.71 3.29
CA HIS A 355 -21.89 0.35 3.82
C HIS A 355 -20.68 -0.49 3.39
N THR A 356 -19.50 -0.12 3.85
CA THR A 356 -18.28 -0.91 3.61
C THR A 356 -18.38 -2.22 4.40
N ALA A 357 -18.07 -3.38 3.81
CA ALA A 357 -18.04 -4.66 4.55
C ALA A 357 -16.93 -5.62 4.08
N ILE A 358 -15.87 -5.07 3.47
CA ILE A 358 -14.84 -5.89 2.80
C ILE A 358 -13.50 -5.74 3.50
N ASP A 359 -12.84 -6.87 3.66
CA ASP A 359 -11.42 -6.96 3.94
C ASP A 359 -10.62 -6.87 2.61
N GLU A 360 -9.82 -5.81 2.44
CA GLU A 360 -8.97 -5.63 1.25
C GLU A 360 -7.77 -6.58 1.35
N GLN A 361 -7.84 -7.76 0.73
CA GLN A 361 -6.75 -8.74 0.76
C GLN A 361 -5.87 -8.69 -0.49
N HIS A 362 -4.56 -8.55 -0.28
CA HIS A 362 -3.50 -8.81 -1.27
C HIS A 362 -3.62 -8.08 -2.63
N THR A 363 -3.96 -6.79 -2.63
CA THR A 363 -3.75 -5.91 -3.80
C THR A 363 -2.35 -5.29 -3.76
N GLU A 364 -1.75 -5.09 -4.93
CA GLU A 364 -0.45 -4.43 -5.06
C GLU A 364 -0.47 -3.43 -6.20
N THR A 365 0.34 -2.40 -6.04
CA THR A 365 0.37 -1.23 -6.92
C THR A 365 1.85 -0.93 -7.24
N THR A 366 2.16 0.05 -8.07
CA THR A 366 3.50 0.66 -8.08
C THR A 366 3.40 2.17 -7.88
N HIS A 367 4.47 2.73 -7.32
CA HIS A 367 4.66 4.16 -7.21
C HIS A 367 6.04 4.53 -7.77
N PHE A 368 6.13 5.68 -8.41
CA PHE A 368 7.41 6.28 -8.70
C PHE A 368 7.33 7.81 -8.69
N SER A 369 8.47 8.42 -8.41
CA SER A 369 8.63 9.87 -8.37
C SER A 369 9.74 10.31 -9.31
N VAL A 370 9.52 11.42 -10.01
CA VAL A 370 10.49 12.05 -10.92
C VAL A 370 10.60 13.53 -10.59
N ILE A 371 11.83 14.02 -10.43
CA ILE A 371 12.15 15.44 -10.49
C ILE A 371 13.08 15.64 -11.67
N ASP A 372 12.73 16.53 -12.59
CA ASP A 372 13.60 16.88 -13.72
C ASP A 372 14.52 18.08 -13.40
N LYS A 373 15.49 18.33 -14.29
CA LYS A 373 16.44 19.45 -14.16
C LYS A 373 15.80 20.84 -14.15
N ASP A 374 14.57 20.97 -14.64
CA ASP A 374 13.85 22.23 -14.67
C ASP A 374 13.06 22.44 -13.36
N GLY A 375 13.05 21.45 -12.46
CA GLY A 375 12.38 21.45 -11.16
C GLY A 375 10.93 20.94 -11.19
N ASN A 376 10.46 20.41 -12.33
CA ASN A 376 9.11 19.82 -12.38
C ASN A 376 9.10 18.51 -11.60
N ILE A 377 7.98 18.25 -10.91
CA ILE A 377 7.83 17.08 -10.05
C ILE A 377 6.63 16.28 -10.53
N ALA A 378 6.82 14.99 -10.77
CA ALA A 378 5.76 14.04 -11.04
C ALA A 378 5.77 12.94 -9.97
N SER A 379 4.65 12.77 -9.28
CA SER A 379 4.39 11.72 -8.29
C SER A 379 3.28 10.84 -8.84
N PHE A 380 3.60 9.61 -9.27
CA PHE A 380 2.64 8.77 -9.99
C PHE A 380 2.43 7.43 -9.28
N THR A 381 1.17 7.16 -8.93
CA THR A 381 0.75 5.87 -8.35
C THR A 381 -0.25 5.21 -9.29
N THR A 382 -0.01 3.96 -9.65
CA THR A 382 -0.66 3.28 -10.78
C THR A 382 -0.76 1.78 -10.53
N SER A 383 -1.88 1.18 -10.93
CA SER A 383 -2.26 -0.16 -10.53
C SER A 383 -3.12 -0.88 -11.57
N VAL A 384 -3.07 -2.22 -11.56
CA VAL A 384 -4.10 -3.09 -12.15
C VAL A 384 -5.04 -3.71 -11.09
N GLY A 385 -4.93 -3.29 -9.82
CA GLY A 385 -5.70 -3.83 -8.68
C GLY A 385 -4.95 -4.94 -7.95
N MET A 386 -5.46 -6.17 -8.01
CA MET A 386 -4.74 -7.35 -7.53
C MET A 386 -3.41 -7.55 -8.26
N ILE A 387 -2.49 -8.29 -7.65
CA ILE A 387 -1.30 -8.80 -8.34
C ILE A 387 -1.75 -9.63 -9.55
N TYR A 388 -1.27 -9.28 -10.74
CA TYR A 388 -1.74 -9.77 -12.04
C TYR A 388 -3.22 -9.45 -12.35
N GLY A 389 -3.76 -8.36 -11.81
CA GLY A 389 -5.07 -7.80 -12.17
C GLY A 389 -6.19 -8.84 -12.11
N SER A 390 -7.07 -8.85 -13.11
CA SER A 390 -8.12 -9.87 -13.26
C SER A 390 -7.59 -11.26 -13.65
N GLY A 391 -6.30 -11.38 -13.96
CA GLY A 391 -5.73 -12.52 -14.66
C GLY A 391 -6.13 -12.59 -16.13
N ILE A 392 -6.94 -11.68 -16.68
CA ILE A 392 -7.33 -11.67 -18.09
C ILE A 392 -6.33 -10.84 -18.88
N THR A 393 -5.86 -11.37 -20.00
CA THR A 393 -4.92 -10.71 -20.92
C THR A 393 -5.59 -10.47 -22.28
N ILE A 394 -5.33 -9.34 -22.94
CA ILE A 394 -5.83 -9.09 -24.30
C ILE A 394 -5.12 -10.05 -25.28
N PRO A 395 -5.85 -10.99 -25.94
CA PRO A 395 -5.22 -12.00 -26.80
C PRO A 395 -4.45 -11.37 -27.96
N GLY A 396 -3.23 -11.84 -28.19
CA GLY A 396 -2.37 -11.36 -29.28
C GLY A 396 -1.70 -10.01 -29.02
N TYR A 397 -1.86 -9.46 -27.82
CA TYR A 397 -1.28 -8.18 -27.37
C TYR A 397 -0.59 -8.25 -26.00
N GLY A 398 -0.76 -9.32 -25.21
CA GLY A 398 -0.04 -9.49 -23.94
C GLY A 398 -0.33 -8.42 -22.89
N LEU A 399 -1.44 -7.69 -23.03
CA LEU A 399 -1.84 -6.61 -22.13
C LEU A 399 -2.76 -7.14 -21.05
N LEU A 400 -2.28 -7.14 -19.80
CA LEU A 400 -3.04 -7.56 -18.64
C LEU A 400 -4.12 -6.54 -18.27
N LEU A 401 -5.33 -7.01 -17.94
CA LEU A 401 -6.47 -6.18 -17.57
C LEU A 401 -6.69 -6.12 -16.05
N ASN A 402 -7.10 -4.95 -15.58
CA ASN A 402 -7.33 -4.67 -14.16
C ASN A 402 -8.46 -5.48 -13.51
N THR A 403 -8.57 -5.38 -12.19
CA THR A 403 -9.67 -5.94 -11.37
C THR A 403 -10.35 -4.89 -10.49
N THR A 404 -10.28 -3.62 -10.86
CA THR A 404 -10.52 -2.50 -9.94
C THR A 404 -11.97 -2.26 -9.55
N ILE A 405 -12.92 -3.00 -10.12
CA ILE A 405 -14.30 -3.04 -9.63
C ILE A 405 -14.37 -3.55 -8.18
N ASP A 406 -13.35 -4.28 -7.71
CA ASP A 406 -13.19 -4.68 -6.31
C ASP A 406 -13.07 -3.50 -5.32
N GLY A 407 -12.83 -2.27 -5.81
CA GLY A 407 -12.84 -1.05 -5.01
C GLY A 407 -14.24 -0.54 -4.62
N PHE A 408 -15.32 -1.17 -5.08
CA PHE A 408 -16.68 -0.87 -4.65
C PHE A 408 -17.11 -1.69 -3.43
N ASP A 409 -18.07 -1.16 -2.67
CA ASP A 409 -18.72 -1.87 -1.57
C ASP A 409 -19.57 -3.03 -2.14
N ILE A 410 -19.34 -4.25 -1.66
CA ILE A 410 -20.15 -5.44 -2.02
C ILE A 410 -21.51 -5.44 -1.33
N VAL A 411 -21.69 -4.62 -0.27
CA VAL A 411 -22.98 -4.47 0.41
C VAL A 411 -23.69 -3.25 -0.19
N PRO A 412 -24.85 -3.44 -0.85
CA PRO A 412 -25.59 -2.34 -1.46
C PRO A 412 -26.04 -1.26 -0.47
N GLY A 413 -26.32 -0.06 -1.00
CA GLY A 413 -26.94 1.06 -0.30
C GLY A 413 -25.98 2.08 0.27
N GLY A 414 -24.66 1.85 0.14
CA GLY A 414 -23.63 2.81 0.53
C GLY A 414 -23.24 3.77 -0.61
N ILE A 415 -22.60 4.89 -0.28
CA ILE A 415 -22.13 5.87 -1.27
C ILE A 415 -21.04 5.31 -2.21
N ASN A 416 -20.35 4.24 -1.83
CA ASN A 416 -19.36 3.53 -2.67
C ASN A 416 -19.92 2.23 -3.29
N GLU A 417 -21.25 2.12 -3.47
CA GLU A 417 -21.82 1.00 -4.22
C GLU A 417 -21.51 1.08 -5.73
N ILE A 418 -21.60 -0.07 -6.41
CA ILE A 418 -21.37 -0.19 -7.85
C ILE A 418 -22.47 0.55 -8.62
N GLU A 419 -22.07 1.53 -9.43
CA GLU A 419 -22.95 2.23 -10.36
C GLU A 419 -22.31 2.31 -11.75
N PRO A 420 -23.11 2.33 -12.83
CA PRO A 420 -22.61 2.52 -14.19
C PRO A 420 -21.73 3.77 -14.32
N CYS A 421 -20.58 3.64 -14.98
CA CYS A 421 -19.62 4.72 -15.24
C CYS A 421 -18.95 5.35 -14.01
N LYS A 422 -19.24 4.86 -12.79
CA LYS A 422 -18.65 5.34 -11.54
C LYS A 422 -17.21 4.83 -11.38
N ARG A 423 -16.36 5.61 -10.71
CA ARG A 423 -15.00 5.21 -10.33
C ARG A 423 -15.03 4.44 -9.01
N PRO A 424 -14.45 3.24 -8.94
CA PRO A 424 -14.26 2.54 -7.67
C PRO A 424 -13.32 3.31 -6.75
N LEU A 425 -13.60 3.32 -5.45
CA LEU A 425 -12.75 3.95 -4.44
C LEU A 425 -11.32 3.41 -4.53
N SER A 426 -10.34 4.29 -4.28
CA SER A 426 -8.93 3.92 -4.23
C SER A 426 -8.27 4.39 -2.93
N ASN A 427 -7.11 3.81 -2.63
CA ASN A 427 -6.24 4.18 -1.50
C ASN A 427 -4.98 4.94 -1.94
N MET A 428 -4.77 5.08 -3.24
CA MET A 428 -3.58 5.71 -3.82
C MET A 428 -3.47 7.18 -3.45
N ALA A 429 -2.32 7.61 -2.92
CA ALA A 429 -2.08 8.98 -2.48
C ALA A 429 -0.69 9.49 -2.90
N PRO A 430 -0.41 9.66 -4.21
CA PRO A 430 0.78 10.40 -4.61
C PRO A 430 0.73 11.79 -3.93
N THR A 431 1.82 12.17 -3.27
CA THR A 431 1.83 13.29 -2.34
C THR A 431 3.06 14.16 -2.56
N ILE A 432 2.85 15.48 -2.58
CA ILE A 432 3.91 16.50 -2.62
C ILE A 432 3.74 17.38 -1.38
N ILE A 433 4.84 17.63 -0.67
CA ILE A 433 4.90 18.54 0.48
C ILE A 433 5.59 19.83 0.04
N THR A 434 4.98 20.97 0.39
CA THR A 434 5.59 22.28 0.18
C THR A 434 5.84 23.00 1.50
N LYS A 435 6.86 23.86 1.51
CA LYS A 435 7.15 24.81 2.58
C LYS A 435 7.40 26.17 1.95
N ASP A 436 6.71 27.19 2.43
CA ASP A 436 6.71 28.52 1.81
C ASP A 436 6.39 28.46 0.29
N SER A 437 5.41 27.63 -0.08
CA SER A 437 5.00 27.32 -1.47
C SER A 437 6.08 26.70 -2.37
N LYS A 438 7.19 26.24 -1.81
CA LYS A 438 8.24 25.50 -2.54
C LYS A 438 8.19 24.02 -2.20
N PRO A 439 8.23 23.10 -3.18
CA PRO A 439 8.31 21.68 -2.88
C PRO A 439 9.58 21.33 -2.11
N ILE A 440 9.42 20.45 -1.11
CA ILE A 440 10.54 19.92 -0.31
C ILE A 440 10.59 18.39 -0.29
N LEU A 441 9.48 17.72 -0.66
CA LEU A 441 9.36 16.28 -0.62
C LEU A 441 8.26 15.80 -1.56
N THR A 442 8.50 14.70 -2.28
CA THR A 442 7.46 13.88 -2.91
C THR A 442 7.57 12.46 -2.41
N VAL A 443 6.43 11.83 -2.14
CA VAL A 443 6.36 10.47 -1.64
C VAL A 443 5.09 9.78 -2.12
N GLY A 444 5.18 8.49 -2.31
CA GLY A 444 4.04 7.61 -2.50
C GLY A 444 4.42 6.16 -2.25
N SER A 445 3.41 5.31 -2.17
CA SER A 445 3.57 3.89 -1.90
C SER A 445 2.49 3.12 -2.65
N PRO A 446 2.74 1.86 -3.02
CA PRO A 446 1.72 0.84 -3.21
C PRO A 446 1.42 0.10 -1.89
N GLY A 447 0.70 -1.03 -1.97
CA GLY A 447 0.28 -1.83 -0.83
C GLY A 447 -1.18 -1.60 -0.42
N ALA A 448 -2.13 -1.77 -1.34
CA ALA A 448 -3.56 -1.79 -1.00
C ALA A 448 -4.01 -0.60 -0.12
N ILE A 449 -4.75 -0.89 0.94
CA ILE A 449 -5.14 0.02 2.01
C ILE A 449 -3.96 0.51 2.85
N SER A 450 -2.83 -0.22 2.95
CA SER A 450 -1.66 0.22 3.73
C SER A 450 -0.85 1.34 3.06
N ILE A 451 -1.16 1.72 1.80
CA ILE A 451 -0.58 2.88 1.11
C ILE A 451 -0.58 4.12 2.01
N ILE A 452 -1.74 4.41 2.58
CA ILE A 452 -2.01 5.65 3.33
C ILE A 452 -1.08 5.72 4.55
N THR A 453 -0.98 4.64 5.30
CA THR A 453 -0.15 4.59 6.52
C THR A 453 1.33 4.52 6.23
N SER A 454 1.72 3.92 5.09
CA SER A 454 3.11 3.87 4.66
C SER A 454 3.62 5.27 4.34
N ILE A 455 2.80 6.07 3.65
CA ILE A 455 3.08 7.48 3.38
C ILE A 455 3.09 8.29 4.68
N VAL A 456 2.08 8.17 5.54
CA VAL A 456 2.04 8.91 6.82
C VAL A 456 3.29 8.67 7.66
N GLN A 457 3.70 7.41 7.84
CA GLN A 457 4.88 7.07 8.64
C GLN A 457 6.15 7.65 8.02
N THR A 458 6.30 7.57 6.69
CA THR A 458 7.43 8.17 5.98
C THR A 458 7.45 9.70 6.16
N LEU A 459 6.29 10.36 6.06
CA LEU A 459 6.17 11.81 6.29
C LEU A 459 6.52 12.19 7.73
N ILE A 460 6.03 11.45 8.73
CA ILE A 460 6.39 11.67 10.14
C ILE A 460 7.91 11.50 10.34
N ASN A 461 8.49 10.45 9.77
CA ASN A 461 9.92 10.19 9.89
C ASN A 461 10.77 11.34 9.35
N VAL A 462 10.41 11.90 8.20
CA VAL A 462 11.11 13.07 7.62
C VAL A 462 10.82 14.36 8.39
N LEU A 463 9.54 14.66 8.66
CA LEU A 463 9.09 15.96 9.17
C LEU A 463 9.25 16.12 10.69
N GLU A 464 9.16 15.02 11.45
CA GLU A 464 9.17 15.05 12.92
C GLU A 464 10.47 14.48 13.50
N PHE A 465 10.97 13.40 12.92
CA PHE A 465 12.17 12.70 13.41
C PHE A 465 13.46 13.11 12.70
N ASP A 466 13.40 14.13 11.84
CA ASP A 466 14.54 14.69 11.11
C ASP A 466 15.33 13.63 10.31
N MET A 467 14.66 12.56 9.85
CA MET A 467 15.26 11.53 9.02
C MET A 467 15.39 12.00 7.57
N THR A 468 16.45 11.56 6.89
CA THR A 468 16.52 11.67 5.43
C THR A 468 15.51 10.73 4.77
N ILE A 469 15.12 10.98 3.51
CA ILE A 469 14.10 10.16 2.84
C ILE A 469 14.45 8.67 2.75
N ASP A 470 15.71 8.32 2.56
CA ASP A 470 16.17 6.92 2.58
C ASP A 470 16.03 6.28 3.98
N GLN A 471 16.43 7.00 5.03
CA GLN A 471 16.24 6.56 6.43
C GLN A 471 14.75 6.41 6.78
N ALA A 472 13.92 7.34 6.33
CA ALA A 472 12.48 7.35 6.59
C ALA A 472 11.76 6.18 5.94
N ILE A 473 12.23 5.75 4.75
CA ILE A 473 11.73 4.58 4.04
C ILE A 473 12.20 3.29 4.71
N ASP A 474 13.46 3.21 5.14
CA ASP A 474 14.03 2.03 5.81
C ASP A 474 13.51 1.80 7.25
N GLU A 475 12.77 2.77 7.79
CA GLU A 475 12.17 2.69 9.12
C GLU A 475 10.92 1.78 9.11
N PRO A 476 10.83 0.76 9.99
CA PRO A 476 9.76 -0.23 9.95
C PRO A 476 8.40 0.39 10.23
N ARG A 477 7.40 -0.19 9.58
CA ARG A 477 6.03 0.32 9.54
C ARG A 477 5.06 -0.60 10.26
N ILE A 478 4.00 0.01 10.74
CA ILE A 478 2.79 -0.68 11.20
C ILE A 478 1.59 -0.26 10.36
N TYR A 479 0.58 -1.11 10.28
CA TYR A 479 -0.67 -0.81 9.59
C TYR A 479 -1.86 -1.31 10.37
N SER A 480 -2.90 -0.49 10.45
CA SER A 480 -4.19 -0.91 10.96
C SER A 480 -5.32 0.03 10.53
N SER A 481 -6.31 -0.51 9.84
CA SER A 481 -7.57 0.19 9.55
C SER A 481 -8.66 -0.04 10.60
N HIS A 482 -8.50 -1.06 11.45
CA HIS A 482 -9.50 -1.44 12.45
C HIS A 482 -8.85 -1.92 13.77
N PRO A 483 -9.42 -1.60 14.95
CA PRO A 483 -8.88 -2.02 16.25
C PRO A 483 -8.64 -3.52 16.50
N ASN A 484 -9.18 -4.38 15.64
CA ASN A 484 -9.10 -5.84 15.80
C ASN A 484 -7.88 -6.46 15.14
N ARG A 485 -7.14 -5.71 14.33
CA ARG A 485 -6.02 -6.25 13.54
C ARG A 485 -4.96 -5.18 13.25
N ILE A 486 -3.75 -5.42 13.72
CA ILE A 486 -2.60 -4.53 13.52
C ILE A 486 -1.43 -5.35 12.95
N GLU A 487 -1.07 -5.04 11.72
CA GLU A 487 0.13 -5.57 11.05
C GLU A 487 1.36 -4.76 11.45
N TRP A 488 2.51 -5.41 11.48
CA TRP A 488 3.77 -4.80 11.87
C TRP A 488 4.94 -5.49 11.18
N GLU A 489 5.98 -4.73 10.83
CA GLU A 489 7.18 -5.26 10.17
C GLU A 489 8.21 -5.87 11.14
N PRO A 490 9.03 -6.85 10.72
CA PRO A 490 9.83 -7.70 11.60
C PRO A 490 10.94 -6.99 12.38
N GLN A 491 11.29 -5.75 12.01
CA GLN A 491 12.34 -4.97 12.64
C GLN A 491 11.88 -4.32 13.96
N PHE A 492 10.59 -4.41 14.33
CA PHE A 492 10.14 -4.05 15.67
C PHE A 492 10.63 -5.06 16.72
N SER A 493 11.00 -4.54 17.88
CA SER A 493 11.41 -5.39 19.00
C SER A 493 10.19 -6.11 19.59
N GLN A 494 10.37 -7.37 20.00
CA GLN A 494 9.33 -8.12 20.72
C GLN A 494 8.77 -7.33 21.91
N ARG A 495 9.63 -6.64 22.66
CA ARG A 495 9.26 -5.77 23.77
C ARG A 495 8.26 -4.68 23.36
N THR A 496 8.49 -4.02 22.23
CA THR A 496 7.57 -3.01 21.69
C THR A 496 6.21 -3.63 21.39
N ILE A 497 6.17 -4.79 20.75
CA ILE A 497 4.93 -5.49 20.41
C ILE A 497 4.17 -5.92 21.67
N LEU A 498 4.86 -6.53 22.64
CA LEU A 498 4.27 -6.93 23.92
C LEU A 498 3.70 -5.73 24.70
N ALA A 499 4.42 -4.60 24.72
CA ALA A 499 3.94 -3.39 25.37
C ALA A 499 2.73 -2.76 24.67
N LEU A 500 2.63 -2.86 23.34
CA LEU A 500 1.44 -2.46 22.59
C LEU A 500 0.24 -3.39 22.89
N ILE A 501 0.47 -4.71 22.96
CA ILE A 501 -0.57 -5.69 23.36
C ILE A 501 -1.05 -5.37 24.78
N ALA A 502 -0.15 -5.05 25.71
CA ALA A 502 -0.49 -4.66 27.08
C ALA A 502 -1.32 -3.36 27.15
N LYS A 503 -1.14 -2.45 26.19
CA LYS A 503 -2.00 -1.27 26.00
C LYS A 503 -3.37 -1.59 25.38
N GLY A 504 -3.61 -2.81 24.94
CA GLY A 504 -4.88 -3.27 24.34
C GLY A 504 -4.91 -3.31 22.82
N HIS A 505 -3.74 -3.24 22.17
CA HIS A 505 -3.65 -3.32 20.71
C HIS A 505 -3.69 -4.76 20.21
N ALA A 506 -4.48 -4.99 19.17
CA ALA A 506 -4.63 -6.29 18.51
C ALA A 506 -3.50 -6.61 17.52
N MET A 507 -2.28 -6.76 18.03
CA MET A 507 -1.11 -7.05 17.18
C MET A 507 -1.22 -8.45 16.56
N GLU A 508 -0.90 -8.56 15.27
CA GLU A 508 -0.82 -9.85 14.56
C GLU A 508 0.25 -10.77 15.16
N LYS A 509 -0.01 -12.08 15.12
CA LYS A 509 0.85 -13.10 15.74
C LYS A 509 2.22 -13.18 15.08
N GLN A 510 2.29 -12.90 13.78
CA GLN A 510 3.53 -12.84 13.00
C GLN A 510 3.70 -11.44 12.41
N PRO A 511 4.95 -10.96 12.26
CA PRO A 511 5.18 -9.78 11.47
C PRO A 511 4.78 -10.01 10.02
N ASP A 512 4.31 -8.96 9.37
CA ASP A 512 4.25 -8.93 7.92
C ASP A 512 5.64 -8.65 7.37
N THR A 513 6.05 -9.38 6.34
CA THR A 513 7.40 -9.20 5.79
C THR A 513 7.60 -7.82 5.18
N TYR A 514 6.52 -7.18 4.69
CA TYR A 514 6.56 -5.88 4.04
C TYR A 514 5.22 -5.16 4.15
N ILE A 515 5.24 -3.89 4.53
CA ILE A 515 4.09 -2.98 4.51
C ILE A 515 4.43 -1.82 3.57
N GLY A 516 3.90 -1.87 2.35
CA GLY A 516 4.18 -0.89 1.30
C GLY A 516 5.46 -1.16 0.49
N ASP A 517 5.81 -0.20 -0.37
CA ASP A 517 7.01 -0.16 -1.22
C ASP A 517 7.25 1.32 -1.57
N VAL A 518 7.73 2.07 -0.58
CA VAL A 518 7.74 3.54 -0.65
C VAL A 518 8.84 4.03 -1.58
N HIS A 519 8.48 4.97 -2.46
CA HIS A 519 9.43 5.72 -3.27
C HIS A 519 9.25 7.21 -3.03
N GLY A 520 10.36 7.93 -2.85
CA GLY A 520 10.30 9.36 -2.57
C GLY A 520 11.57 10.11 -2.93
N LEU A 521 11.42 11.42 -3.12
CA LEU A 521 12.50 12.35 -3.42
C LEU A 521 12.38 13.56 -2.50
N GLN A 522 13.47 13.92 -1.83
CA GLN A 522 13.57 15.05 -0.91
C GLN A 522 14.44 16.15 -1.53
N ILE A 523 13.98 17.40 -1.46
CA ILE A 523 14.65 18.55 -2.05
C ILE A 523 15.24 19.39 -0.93
N ASP A 524 16.54 19.66 -1.01
CA ASP A 524 17.20 20.62 -0.13
C ASP A 524 16.78 22.05 -0.55
N PRO A 525 16.12 22.82 0.35
CA PRO A 525 15.56 24.13 -0.02
C PRO A 525 16.62 25.23 -0.20
N GLU A 526 17.86 25.01 0.24
CA GLU A 526 18.96 25.97 0.12
C GLU A 526 19.76 25.76 -1.18
N THR A 527 20.00 24.49 -1.53
CA THR A 527 20.86 24.09 -2.65
C THR A 527 20.10 23.57 -3.87
N SER A 528 18.80 23.29 -3.72
CA SER A 528 17.97 22.57 -4.71
C SER A 528 18.48 21.16 -5.05
N ALA A 529 19.43 20.61 -4.28
CA ALA A 529 19.89 19.26 -4.45
C ALA A 529 18.75 18.28 -4.11
N VAL A 530 18.56 17.26 -4.94
CA VAL A 530 17.54 16.24 -4.74
C VAL A 530 18.18 15.00 -4.14
N MET A 531 17.70 14.49 -3.02
CA MET A 531 18.01 13.17 -2.48
C MET A 531 16.89 12.18 -2.83
N GLY A 532 17.22 10.92 -3.09
CA GLY A 532 16.21 9.88 -3.34
C GLY A 532 16.22 8.78 -2.28
N GLY A 533 15.05 8.16 -2.11
CA GLY A 533 14.85 6.94 -1.32
C GLY A 533 13.95 5.97 -2.08
N ALA A 534 14.26 4.67 -2.00
CA ALA A 534 13.48 3.59 -2.61
C ALA A 534 13.49 2.39 -1.67
N ASP A 535 12.34 1.72 -1.55
CA ASP A 535 12.16 0.57 -0.68
C ASP A 535 12.85 -0.70 -1.19
N ASP A 536 13.13 -1.63 -0.29
CA ASP A 536 13.70 -2.94 -0.60
C ASP A 536 12.68 -4.08 -0.68
N THR A 537 11.39 -3.78 -0.54
CA THR A 537 10.32 -4.75 -0.73
C THR A 537 10.21 -5.24 -2.19
N ARG A 538 10.88 -4.51 -3.11
CA ARG A 538 11.21 -4.89 -4.50
C ARG A 538 12.66 -4.48 -4.82
N GLU A 539 13.07 -4.55 -6.08
CA GLU A 539 14.40 -4.11 -6.53
C GLU A 539 14.45 -2.59 -6.73
N GLY A 540 14.01 -1.85 -5.71
CA GLY A 540 13.88 -0.40 -5.72
C GLY A 540 15.16 0.30 -6.16
N THR A 541 15.05 1.33 -6.98
CA THR A 541 16.17 1.99 -7.62
C THR A 541 16.03 3.51 -7.56
N ILE A 542 17.13 4.18 -7.20
CA ILE A 542 17.31 5.62 -7.28
C ILE A 542 18.34 5.90 -8.38
N ILE A 543 18.02 6.82 -9.30
CA ILE A 543 18.94 7.23 -10.36
C ILE A 543 18.90 8.75 -10.58
N GLY A 544 20.07 9.36 -10.67
CA GLY A 544 20.32 10.77 -10.98
C GLY A 544 21.58 10.89 -11.84
N GLU A 545 22.19 12.08 -11.95
CA GLU A 545 23.40 12.27 -12.77
C GLU A 545 24.57 11.38 -12.28
N ASP A 546 24.99 11.57 -11.03
CA ASP A 546 26.08 10.82 -10.37
C ASP A 546 25.59 9.79 -9.34
N VAL A 547 24.26 9.59 -9.27
CA VAL A 547 23.62 8.69 -8.32
C VAL A 547 23.03 7.49 -9.06
N TYR A 548 23.41 6.28 -8.65
CA TYR A 548 22.77 5.05 -9.09
C TYR A 548 22.81 4.03 -7.94
N ILE A 549 21.67 3.83 -7.29
CA ILE A 549 21.51 2.94 -6.14
C ILE A 549 20.40 1.96 -6.47
N VAL A 550 20.67 0.67 -6.29
CA VAL A 550 19.71 -0.42 -6.45
C VAL A 550 19.64 -1.15 -5.11
N ARG A 551 18.44 -1.37 -4.58
CA ARG A 551 18.22 -2.07 -3.32
C ARG A 551 18.48 -3.57 -3.51
N ASP A 552 19.18 -4.14 -2.54
CA ASP A 552 19.43 -5.59 -2.49
C ASP A 552 18.18 -6.33 -2.00
N LYS A 553 18.08 -7.61 -2.35
CA LYS A 553 17.05 -8.51 -1.80
C LYS A 553 17.16 -8.50 -0.26
N PRO A 554 16.07 -8.24 0.48
CA PRO A 554 16.15 -8.18 1.93
C PRO A 554 16.50 -9.54 2.55
N GLN A 555 17.09 -9.51 3.74
CA GLN A 555 17.41 -10.73 4.47
C GLN A 555 16.15 -11.38 5.05
N GLU A 556 16.12 -12.72 5.09
CA GLU A 556 15.06 -13.43 5.80
C GLU A 556 15.11 -13.14 7.31
N TYR A 557 13.95 -12.86 7.89
CA TYR A 557 13.80 -12.57 9.31
C TYR A 557 13.48 -13.83 10.11
N LYS A 558 13.83 -13.84 11.40
CA LYS A 558 13.44 -14.93 12.31
C LYS A 558 11.93 -14.89 12.56
N HIS A 559 11.29 -16.04 12.51
CA HIS A 559 9.87 -16.16 12.81
C HIS A 559 9.61 -16.10 14.32
N TYR A 560 8.53 -15.41 14.70
CA TYR A 560 7.98 -15.51 16.05
C TYR A 560 7.15 -16.81 16.15
N ASN A 561 6.77 -17.26 17.33
CA ASN A 561 5.95 -18.46 17.53
C ASN A 561 6.52 -19.77 16.95
N ASP A 562 7.84 -19.98 17.05
CA ASP A 562 8.44 -21.30 16.86
C ASP A 562 7.95 -22.32 17.92
N ASN A 563 7.30 -21.86 18.99
CA ASN A 563 6.67 -22.73 19.99
C ASN A 563 5.35 -23.31 19.47
N LYS A 564 5.32 -24.63 19.23
CA LYS A 564 4.09 -25.37 18.91
C LYS A 564 3.44 -26.03 20.12
N ASP A 565 4.12 -25.96 21.26
CA ASP A 565 3.76 -26.75 22.43
C ASP A 565 2.85 -25.96 23.36
N TYR A 566 3.13 -24.67 23.61
CA TYR A 566 2.37 -23.83 24.54
C TYR A 566 2.07 -22.43 23.99
N HIS A 567 0.88 -21.92 24.33
CA HIS A 567 0.41 -20.61 23.87
C HIS A 567 -0.12 -19.77 25.05
N VAL A 568 0.13 -18.47 25.01
CA VAL A 568 -0.37 -17.51 26.01
C VAL A 568 -1.15 -16.43 25.29
N TYR A 569 -2.38 -16.19 25.73
CA TYR A 569 -3.26 -15.14 25.24
C TYR A 569 -3.44 -14.08 26.33
N LEU A 570 -3.20 -12.81 25.99
CA LEU A 570 -3.56 -11.67 26.81
C LEU A 570 -4.75 -10.96 26.16
N ASN A 571 -5.90 -10.93 26.84
CA ASN A 571 -7.14 -10.33 26.32
C ASN A 571 -7.49 -10.82 24.89
N ASP A 572 -7.43 -12.14 24.72
CA ASP A 572 -7.68 -12.87 23.47
C ASP A 572 -6.67 -12.58 22.32
N ILE A 573 -5.54 -11.92 22.62
CA ILE A 573 -4.40 -11.78 21.71
C ILE A 573 -3.28 -12.73 22.09
N GLN A 574 -2.89 -13.58 21.14
CA GLN A 574 -1.74 -14.46 21.31
C GLN A 574 -0.45 -13.64 21.42
N LEU A 575 0.32 -13.87 22.49
CA LEU A 575 1.63 -13.26 22.66
C LEU A 575 2.61 -13.88 21.65
N PRO A 576 3.40 -13.07 20.91
CA PRO A 576 4.36 -13.56 19.92
C PRO A 576 5.63 -14.09 20.61
N LEU A 577 5.55 -15.24 21.28
CA LEU A 577 6.62 -15.80 22.12
C LEU A 577 7.57 -16.70 21.30
N TYR A 578 8.86 -16.67 21.65
CA TYR A 578 9.83 -17.67 21.22
C TYR A 578 9.66 -18.98 22.02
N GLN A 579 10.09 -20.11 21.46
CA GLN A 579 9.95 -21.43 22.08
C GLN A 579 10.40 -21.49 23.54
N GLN A 580 11.56 -20.94 23.84
CA GLN A 580 12.14 -20.97 25.20
C GLN A 580 11.50 -19.98 26.20
N GLN A 581 10.54 -19.15 25.79
CA GLN A 581 9.96 -18.12 26.66
C GLN A 581 8.74 -18.58 27.45
N ILE A 582 8.15 -19.72 27.11
CA ILE A 582 7.06 -20.34 27.86
C ILE A 582 7.37 -21.83 28.00
N ILE A 583 7.35 -22.31 29.24
CA ILE A 583 7.53 -23.72 29.57
C ILE A 583 6.42 -24.15 30.53
N PHE A 584 6.08 -25.44 30.48
CA PHE A 584 5.19 -26.08 31.45
C PHE A 584 6.01 -27.10 32.25
N ASP A 585 6.12 -26.89 33.55
CA ASP A 585 6.91 -27.72 34.46
C ASP A 585 6.29 -27.68 35.88
N ASP A 586 6.31 -28.81 36.58
CA ASP A 586 5.68 -28.99 37.91
C ASP A 586 4.23 -28.47 37.99
N ASP A 587 3.40 -28.83 36.99
CA ASP A 587 2.00 -28.42 36.85
C ASP A 587 1.78 -26.90 36.79
N LYS A 588 2.81 -26.14 36.42
CA LYS A 588 2.78 -24.67 36.32
C LYS A 588 3.21 -24.19 34.95
N PHE A 589 2.60 -23.08 34.52
CA PHE A 589 3.09 -22.29 33.39
C PHE A 589 4.12 -21.29 33.88
N TRP A 590 5.30 -21.33 33.25
CA TRP A 590 6.43 -20.47 33.57
C TRP A 590 6.74 -19.58 32.37
N LEU A 591 6.54 -18.26 32.55
CA LEU A 591 6.79 -17.26 31.51
C LEU A 591 8.11 -16.52 31.81
N ASP A 592 8.93 -16.31 30.79
CA ASP A 592 10.20 -15.59 30.92
C ASP A 592 10.01 -14.22 31.60
N SER A 593 10.81 -13.93 32.63
CA SER A 593 10.58 -12.75 33.49
C SER A 593 10.70 -11.43 32.73
N LYS A 594 11.45 -11.38 31.61
CA LYS A 594 11.50 -10.18 30.75
C LYS A 594 10.17 -9.95 30.04
N VAL A 595 9.53 -11.01 29.54
CA VAL A 595 8.20 -10.94 28.90
C VAL A 595 7.17 -10.46 29.92
N VAL A 596 7.22 -10.98 31.14
CA VAL A 596 6.36 -10.54 32.24
C VAL A 596 6.53 -9.06 32.51
N ASN A 597 7.76 -8.58 32.63
CA ASN A 597 8.02 -7.16 32.87
C ASN A 597 7.55 -6.27 31.71
N ASP A 598 7.72 -6.72 30.46
CA ASP A 598 7.29 -5.97 29.28
C ASP A 598 5.76 -5.82 29.17
N ILE A 599 5.00 -6.76 29.74
CA ILE A 599 3.53 -6.74 29.75
C ILE A 599 2.97 -6.04 31.00
N PHE A 600 3.41 -6.48 32.18
CA PHE A 600 2.77 -6.12 33.44
C PHE A 600 3.44 -4.93 34.15
N GLN A 601 4.62 -4.49 33.67
CA GLN A 601 5.41 -3.40 34.25
C GLN A 601 5.51 -3.50 35.78
N VAL A 602 5.87 -4.69 36.25
CA VAL A 602 5.93 -5.04 37.67
C VAL A 602 7.27 -4.64 38.27
N GLU A 603 7.22 -4.10 39.48
CA GLU A 603 8.43 -3.83 40.25
C GLU A 603 9.06 -5.16 40.69
N ASP A 604 10.39 -5.21 40.72
CA ASP A 604 11.16 -6.46 40.93
C ASP A 604 10.75 -7.21 42.21
N TYR A 605 10.45 -6.48 43.29
CA TYR A 605 10.02 -7.05 44.57
C TYR A 605 8.65 -7.75 44.51
N GLN A 606 7.81 -7.44 43.52
CA GLN A 606 6.51 -8.08 43.32
C GLN A 606 6.64 -9.46 42.70
N LEU A 607 7.83 -9.80 42.19
CA LEU A 607 8.11 -11.09 41.56
C LEU A 607 8.73 -12.11 42.53
N ASP A 608 9.20 -11.68 43.71
CA ASP A 608 10.02 -12.51 44.61
C ASP A 608 9.36 -13.85 45.00
N GLU A 609 8.04 -13.87 45.20
CA GLU A 609 7.30 -15.06 45.62
C GLU A 609 6.89 -15.99 44.48
N VAL A 610 6.92 -15.49 43.23
CA VAL A 610 6.45 -16.19 42.03
C VAL A 610 7.59 -16.51 41.04
N ARG A 611 8.84 -16.24 41.43
CA ARG A 611 10.03 -16.39 40.61
C ARG A 611 10.61 -17.80 40.71
N SER A 612 11.03 -18.36 39.58
CA SER A 612 11.76 -19.62 39.52
C SER A 612 13.23 -19.45 39.93
N ASP A 613 13.91 -20.56 40.23
CA ASP A 613 15.37 -20.60 40.11
C ASP A 613 15.80 -20.35 38.64
N VAL A 614 17.05 -19.97 38.41
CA VAL A 614 17.55 -19.76 37.04
C VAL A 614 17.66 -21.08 36.29
N ILE A 615 16.84 -21.27 35.25
CA ILE A 615 16.80 -22.46 34.39
C ILE A 615 17.39 -22.07 33.03
N ASN A 616 18.43 -22.76 32.56
CA ASN A 616 19.08 -22.49 31.26
C ASN A 616 19.46 -21.01 31.04
N GLN A 617 19.99 -20.35 32.08
CA GLN A 617 20.35 -18.92 32.07
C GLN A 617 19.17 -17.95 31.91
N ARG A 618 17.94 -18.42 32.13
CA ARG A 618 16.72 -17.62 32.14
C ARG A 618 16.04 -17.70 33.49
N GLU A 619 15.35 -16.63 33.83
CA GLU A 619 14.48 -16.56 35.00
C GLU A 619 13.04 -16.57 34.50
N TYR A 620 12.20 -17.34 35.16
CA TYR A 620 10.79 -17.50 34.81
C TYR A 620 9.91 -17.11 35.98
N ILE A 621 8.67 -16.75 35.68
CA ILE A 621 7.64 -16.37 36.64
C ILE A 621 6.45 -17.31 36.48
N ASP A 622 5.89 -17.76 37.61
CA ASP A 622 4.60 -18.44 37.67
C ASP A 622 3.51 -17.46 37.22
N ILE A 623 3.19 -17.52 35.93
CA ILE A 623 2.33 -16.53 35.29
C ILE A 623 0.88 -16.67 35.75
N VAL A 624 0.45 -17.88 36.13
CA VAL A 624 -0.90 -18.14 36.64
C VAL A 624 -1.08 -17.45 38.00
N ASP A 625 -0.11 -17.62 38.91
CA ASP A 625 -0.18 -16.98 40.23
C ASP A 625 -0.08 -15.45 40.12
N LEU A 626 0.90 -14.93 39.37
CA LEU A 626 1.06 -13.49 39.17
C LEU A 626 -0.21 -12.85 38.56
N ALA A 627 -0.77 -13.44 37.50
CA ALA A 627 -1.96 -12.91 36.84
C ALA A 627 -3.17 -12.93 37.79
N THR A 628 -3.33 -13.99 38.57
CA THR A 628 -4.38 -14.11 39.59
C THR A 628 -4.23 -13.03 40.67
N GLN A 629 -3.01 -12.79 41.17
CA GLN A 629 -2.72 -11.72 42.14
C GLN A 629 -3.00 -10.32 41.58
N LYS A 630 -2.84 -10.14 40.26
CA LYS A 630 -3.19 -8.90 39.54
C LYS A 630 -4.66 -8.77 39.18
N GLY A 631 -5.50 -9.77 39.50
CA GLY A 631 -6.94 -9.73 39.27
C GLY A 631 -7.37 -10.09 37.84
N TYR A 632 -6.51 -10.77 37.08
CA TYR A 632 -6.89 -11.35 35.80
C TYR A 632 -7.74 -12.61 36.04
N ASP A 633 -8.72 -12.82 35.17
CA ASP A 633 -9.37 -14.12 35.00
C ASP A 633 -8.41 -15.03 34.22
N VAL A 634 -8.05 -16.16 34.82
CA VAL A 634 -7.06 -17.10 34.28
C VAL A 634 -7.75 -18.39 33.90
N ILE A 635 -7.70 -18.73 32.61
CA ILE A 635 -8.27 -19.96 32.07
C ILE A 635 -7.14 -20.77 31.44
N VAL A 636 -7.09 -22.07 31.76
CA VAL A 636 -6.14 -23.02 31.18
C VAL A 636 -6.94 -24.06 30.40
N GLU A 637 -6.70 -24.15 29.09
CA GLU A 637 -7.31 -25.12 28.20
C GLU A 637 -6.22 -25.84 27.40
N ASP A 638 -6.09 -27.16 27.62
CA ASP A 638 -5.01 -27.98 27.07
C ASP A 638 -3.63 -27.34 27.31
N ASN A 639 -2.95 -26.91 26.24
CA ASN A 639 -1.64 -26.27 26.32
C ASN A 639 -1.72 -24.73 26.16
N THR A 640 -2.90 -24.15 26.38
CA THR A 640 -3.16 -22.73 26.16
C THR A 640 -3.56 -22.05 27.46
N LEU A 641 -2.90 -20.94 27.75
CA LEU A 641 -3.17 -20.07 28.88
C LEU A 641 -3.86 -18.79 28.39
N TYR A 642 -5.03 -18.48 28.93
CA TYR A 642 -5.75 -17.23 28.67
C TYR A 642 -5.73 -16.35 29.91
N LEU A 643 -5.25 -15.13 29.75
CA LEU A 643 -5.17 -14.08 30.77
C LEU A 643 -6.11 -12.95 30.36
N ARG A 644 -7.23 -12.80 31.05
CA ARG A 644 -8.25 -11.79 30.74
C ARG A 644 -8.35 -10.76 31.85
N ASP A 645 -8.09 -9.50 31.53
CA ASP A 645 -8.31 -8.41 32.48
C ASP A 645 -9.81 -8.12 32.59
N THR A 646 -10.33 -8.12 33.83
CA THR A 646 -11.74 -7.87 34.14
C THR A 646 -12.21 -6.44 33.79
N TYR A 647 -11.27 -5.49 33.65
CA TYR A 647 -11.52 -4.11 33.21
C TYR A 647 -11.19 -3.88 31.75
N TYR A 648 -10.51 -4.82 31.10
CA TYR A 648 -10.40 -4.79 29.66
C TYR A 648 -11.82 -4.76 29.13
N PRO A 649 -12.21 -3.78 28.31
CA PRO A 649 -13.58 -3.67 27.85
C PRO A 649 -13.93 -4.97 27.14
N THR A 650 -14.63 -5.86 27.84
CA THR A 650 -15.32 -7.05 27.33
C THR A 650 -16.51 -6.64 26.48
N ARG A 651 -16.49 -5.44 25.87
CA ARG A 651 -17.02 -5.35 24.52
C ARG A 651 -16.24 -6.43 23.81
N GLN A 652 -16.86 -7.61 23.70
CA GLN A 652 -16.43 -8.63 22.77
C GLN A 652 -15.94 -7.82 21.58
N ARG A 653 -14.75 -8.15 21.08
CA ARG A 653 -14.53 -7.87 19.67
C ARG A 653 -15.69 -8.60 19.01
N GLU A 654 -16.84 -7.93 18.90
CA GLU A 654 -17.96 -8.40 18.15
C GLU A 654 -17.26 -8.71 16.85
N GLU A 655 -17.46 -9.93 16.36
CA GLU A 655 -17.19 -10.27 14.99
C GLU A 655 -18.07 -9.32 14.18
N ASN A 656 -17.67 -8.05 14.13
CA ASN A 656 -18.35 -6.99 13.44
C ASN A 656 -18.32 -7.51 12.03
N MET A 657 -19.50 -7.84 11.52
CA MET A 657 -19.74 -8.42 10.19
C MET A 657 -19.14 -7.56 9.05
N TYR A 658 -18.55 -6.42 9.38
CA TYR A 658 -17.90 -5.45 8.53
C TYR A 658 -16.53 -5.88 8.00
N TYR A 659 -15.80 -6.80 8.65
CA TYR A 659 -14.43 -7.15 8.20
C TYR A 659 -14.17 -8.63 8.42
N ARG A 660 -14.71 -9.46 7.53
CA ARG A 660 -14.62 -10.92 7.63
C ARG A 660 -13.34 -11.44 6.96
N TYR A 661 -12.48 -12.01 7.81
CA TYR A 661 -11.51 -13.11 7.57
C TYR A 661 -10.00 -12.82 7.45
N ASP A 662 -9.28 -13.35 8.44
CA ASP A 662 -8.11 -14.23 8.35
C ASP A 662 -7.43 -14.42 6.97
N ARG A 663 -6.16 -14.01 6.93
CA ARG A 663 -5.13 -14.23 5.89
C ARG A 663 -4.98 -15.72 5.51
N GLU A 664 -5.37 -16.65 6.38
CA GLU A 664 -5.30 -18.09 6.13
C GLU A 664 -6.39 -18.61 5.16
N SER A 665 -7.42 -17.82 4.85
CA SER A 665 -8.52 -18.27 3.97
C SER A 665 -8.28 -18.07 2.46
N ILE A 666 -7.25 -17.33 2.06
CA ILE A 666 -7.03 -16.95 0.64
C ILE A 666 -5.69 -17.46 0.07
N THR A 667 -4.83 -18.06 0.90
CA THR A 667 -3.56 -18.67 0.47
C THR A 667 -3.62 -20.20 0.30
N ARG A 668 -4.83 -20.78 0.24
CA ARG A 668 -5.06 -22.18 -0.13
C ARG A 668 -5.88 -22.35 -1.39
#